data_AF-A0AAU1DDY4-F1
#
_entry.id   AF-A0AAU1DDY4-F1
#
_cell.length_a   1.000
_cell.length_b   1.000
_cell.length_c   1.000
_cell.angle_alpha   90.00
_cell.angle_beta   90.00
_cell.angle_gamma   90.00
#
_symmetry.space_group_name_H-M   'P 1'
#
loop_
_entity.id
_entity.type
_entity.pdbx_description
1 polymer ?
#
loop_
_entity_poly.entity_id
_entity_poly.type
_entity_poly.pdbx_seq_one_letter_code
_entity_poly.pdbx_strand_id
1 'polypeptide(L)'
;MAAALLGAPAATAEVQHPRQQWMRESTAGLFLHWGMFTAPRHVDCEAWEHDVTAGGWTADYWVDEARKLGASYIVLATFHSRLGYARPWPSKIPGSCSTERDFLGELVNAGKAKGIKVMLYMTDDPQWHNEVPGVQTLDSDAYSAYKGEKIDLTTREGFGRFSYDQFFEVMENYPDLAGFWIDNDNEYWENHHLYEQIRAKRPSWLLTNNNEDTPIMDTVSNEQKTGMTPAYDYPSAAFTPMPRISEGDYKLPTSGDWWYDGKDHPVDFRLSTGRYITNAGSSMKSLMAETAMVNGRFPPSQQEYNDFMADWTAPIRSSLQGTEGGGYMYGGMQPGFWNDGAHGVVTVGPGARTQYVHVVTRPGTDLVRLRDNGYRATKVTDVRTGKVMAFSQSGGYLTILGIADWDPYDTVFKVETDGRQQSYYPQNSLRATASSAATGHPATDVVDGSHENYWDSDGKLPTSVTIDLGSRRKATSLAVNQREWSPTHARSTFGRPEDSARIKDYSVSTSDDGRHWRTVRTGALPSARGVQFIDIGERTARYLKLEVRNTWAGPQAPDFFGRLRIDEIKVAHGAPVSGSAQVPLEAESRSNDRDGGVRPSACGACSGSSRLVGFGGGARNSVTFRDVTAAEAGNYRLQFDHTAGSATSLSVRVNGAAAIDVAVPAGNPDVPGSTAVSVPLVAGANTVQVFSRGARGPGLDRIAVGPLPPTSYVPKTTMTVDPHGLQWVGAGQQSIKVTAKLRLDADDILDGVRLAPKVPAGWSVEGDPATASSMRLGKTLEASWTLTSPPGADVASTTVPVTAAFLTLGTPHEVTQSVGVRPRPADRVFMREAEDSRNTLGTAGLTGCSPCSGGEKVRNIGGSAAADVRFPDVTVDRAGTYTLFIDYTVNGDRSFLVSVNGGAPIEAAVSGIGNSTPATTIVPVTLAAGANTIRIYNDEESAPDLDRLSLGQP
;
A
#
# COMPACT_ATOMS: atom_id res chain seq x y z
N MET A 1 19.96 4.95 42.38
CA MET A 1 19.15 3.72 42.33
C MET A 1 18.12 3.92 41.23
N ALA A 2 18.33 3.27 40.10
CA ALA A 2 17.45 3.33 38.93
C ALA A 2 16.30 2.33 39.13
N ALA A 3 15.06 2.81 39.18
CA ALA A 3 13.89 1.94 39.16
C ALA A 3 13.63 1.52 37.71
N ALA A 4 13.89 0.25 37.44
CA ALA A 4 13.43 -0.42 36.23
C ALA A 4 11.90 -0.45 36.25
N LEU A 5 11.28 0.31 35.35
CA LEU A 5 9.92 0.04 34.90
C LEU A 5 9.99 -1.26 34.10
N LEU A 6 9.68 -2.36 34.78
CA LEU A 6 9.27 -3.61 34.14
C LEU A 6 8.02 -3.29 33.32
N GLY A 7 8.20 -3.13 32.00
CA GLY A 7 7.08 -3.08 31.08
C GLY A 7 6.23 -4.32 31.30
N ALA A 8 4.95 -4.12 31.60
CA ALA A 8 3.97 -5.19 31.51
C ALA A 8 4.09 -5.84 30.12
N PRO A 9 3.97 -7.17 29.99
CA PRO A 9 3.92 -7.77 28.67
C PRO A 9 2.75 -7.13 27.91
N ALA A 10 3.00 -6.65 26.69
CA ALA A 10 1.93 -6.16 25.83
C ALA A 10 0.86 -7.25 25.77
N ALA A 11 -0.37 -6.93 26.19
CA ALA A 11 -1.49 -7.82 25.96
C ALA A 11 -1.54 -8.06 24.45
N THR A 12 -1.28 -9.29 24.02
CA THR A 12 -1.41 -9.66 22.61
C THR A 12 -2.87 -9.53 22.26
N ALA A 13 -3.19 -8.75 21.23
CA ALA A 13 -4.55 -8.60 20.76
C ALA A 13 -5.23 -9.97 20.61
N GLU A 14 -6.48 -10.08 21.03
CA GLU A 14 -7.22 -11.32 20.83
C GLU A 14 -7.47 -11.49 19.33
N VAL A 15 -6.84 -12.48 18.71
CA VAL A 15 -6.97 -12.75 17.27
C VAL A 15 -7.84 -13.97 16.96
N GLN A 16 -8.26 -14.71 17.99
CA GLN A 16 -9.19 -15.84 17.83
C GLN A 16 -10.20 -15.82 18.98
N HIS A 17 -11.40 -15.30 18.72
CA HIS A 17 -12.48 -15.27 19.69
C HIS A 17 -13.86 -15.43 19.00
N PRO A 18 -14.85 -16.14 19.60
CA PRO A 18 -16.17 -16.33 18.98
C PRO A 18 -16.88 -15.05 18.53
N ARG A 19 -16.69 -13.93 19.25
CA ARG A 19 -17.26 -12.61 18.88
C ARG A 19 -16.79 -12.09 17.51
N GLN A 20 -15.61 -12.54 17.06
CA GLN A 20 -15.01 -12.14 15.79
C GLN A 20 -15.48 -13.00 14.63
N GLN A 21 -16.07 -14.16 14.90
CA GLN A 21 -16.29 -15.18 13.87
C GLN A 21 -17.21 -14.70 12.76
N TRP A 22 -18.31 -14.01 13.09
CA TRP A 22 -19.21 -13.47 12.08
C TRP A 22 -18.50 -12.46 11.16
N MET A 23 -17.60 -11.64 11.72
CA MET A 23 -16.85 -10.66 10.95
C MET A 23 -15.79 -11.31 10.07
N ARG A 24 -15.15 -12.39 10.54
CA ARG A 24 -14.23 -13.21 9.73
C ARG A 24 -14.96 -13.88 8.55
N GLU A 25 -16.19 -14.33 8.75
CA GLU A 25 -17.03 -14.95 7.72
C GLU A 25 -17.63 -13.93 6.72
N SER A 26 -17.68 -12.64 7.07
CA SER A 26 -18.13 -11.57 6.18
C SER A 26 -17.22 -11.41 4.96
N THR A 27 -17.79 -10.95 3.84
CA THR A 27 -17.02 -10.44 2.69
C THR A 27 -17.01 -8.90 2.68
N ALA A 28 -18.13 -8.29 3.06
CA ALA A 28 -18.33 -6.85 2.97
C ALA A 28 -19.33 -6.31 4.01
N GLY A 29 -19.32 -5.00 4.18
CA GLY A 29 -20.25 -4.18 4.96
C GLY A 29 -20.72 -2.96 4.17
N LEU A 30 -21.82 -2.37 4.60
CA LEU A 30 -22.36 -1.10 4.10
C LEU A 30 -22.18 -0.02 5.18
N PHE A 31 -21.55 1.09 4.83
CA PHE A 31 -21.31 2.21 5.74
C PHE A 31 -22.22 3.38 5.38
N LEU A 32 -23.05 3.84 6.33
CA LEU A 32 -24.07 4.84 6.09
C LEU A 32 -23.80 6.10 6.90
N HIS A 33 -23.23 7.11 6.25
CA HIS A 33 -23.11 8.46 6.79
C HIS A 33 -24.38 9.24 6.47
N TRP A 34 -25.24 9.39 7.47
CA TRP A 34 -26.58 9.94 7.29
C TRP A 34 -27.02 10.65 8.56
N GLY A 35 -27.38 11.94 8.47
CA GLY A 35 -27.76 12.76 9.62
C GLY A 35 -28.37 14.10 9.21
N MET A 36 -28.48 15.05 10.14
CA MET A 36 -29.14 16.34 9.90
C MET A 36 -28.54 17.12 8.73
N PHE A 37 -27.23 17.00 8.49
CA PHE A 37 -26.55 17.74 7.42
C PHE A 37 -26.45 16.99 6.08
N THR A 38 -27.04 15.79 5.98
CA THR A 38 -27.33 15.14 4.71
C THR A 38 -28.23 16.05 3.87
N ALA A 39 -27.97 16.20 2.58
CA ALA A 39 -28.73 17.11 1.75
C ALA A 39 -30.19 16.63 1.48
N PRO A 40 -31.20 17.53 1.51
CA PRO A 40 -31.10 18.94 1.90
C PRO A 40 -30.82 19.07 3.41
N ARG A 41 -29.91 19.98 3.76
CA ARG A 41 -29.44 20.17 5.14
C ARG A 41 -30.54 20.70 6.05
N HIS A 42 -30.66 20.12 7.24
CA HIS A 42 -31.50 20.55 8.35
C HIS A 42 -30.65 21.14 9.48
N VAL A 43 -31.18 22.15 10.16
CA VAL A 43 -30.59 22.72 11.39
C VAL A 43 -31.51 22.53 12.60
N ASP A 44 -32.67 21.91 12.38
CA ASP A 44 -33.69 21.58 13.37
C ASP A 44 -33.94 20.07 13.35
N CYS A 45 -33.93 19.47 14.54
CA CYS A 45 -33.98 18.01 14.71
C CYS A 45 -35.36 17.44 14.34
N GLU A 46 -36.44 18.14 14.74
CA GLU A 46 -37.82 17.73 14.46
C GLU A 46 -38.12 17.80 12.96
N ALA A 47 -37.66 18.86 12.29
CA ALA A 47 -37.79 18.99 10.83
C ALA A 47 -37.04 17.88 10.08
N TRP A 48 -35.83 17.53 10.54
CA TRP A 48 -35.08 16.42 9.95
C TRP A 48 -35.83 15.10 10.13
N GLU A 49 -36.26 14.76 11.35
CA GLU A 49 -37.02 13.54 11.64
C GLU A 49 -38.34 13.47 10.85
N HIS A 50 -39.05 14.59 10.74
CA HIS A 50 -40.26 14.71 9.94
C HIS A 50 -39.98 14.35 8.48
N ASP A 51 -38.95 14.93 7.86
CA ASP A 51 -38.66 14.72 6.44
C ASP A 51 -38.13 13.31 6.15
N VAL A 52 -37.39 12.72 7.09
CA VAL A 52 -37.02 11.30 7.06
C VAL A 52 -38.28 10.42 7.02
N THR A 53 -39.22 10.66 7.95
CA THR A 53 -40.41 9.83 8.12
C THR A 53 -41.42 10.04 6.98
N ALA A 54 -41.72 11.29 6.65
CA ALA A 54 -42.61 11.66 5.54
C ALA A 54 -42.02 11.29 4.17
N GLY A 55 -40.70 11.23 4.06
CA GLY A 55 -39.97 10.75 2.90
C GLY A 55 -40.09 9.24 2.66
N GLY A 56 -40.63 8.49 3.62
CA GLY A 56 -40.88 7.05 3.49
C GLY A 56 -39.65 6.19 3.79
N TRP A 57 -38.76 6.65 4.67
CA TRP A 57 -37.63 5.86 5.14
C TRP A 57 -38.08 4.52 5.74
N THR A 58 -37.35 3.44 5.44
CA THR A 58 -37.53 2.13 6.07
C THR A 58 -36.19 1.44 6.28
N ALA A 59 -36.03 0.80 7.44
CA ALA A 59 -34.88 -0.05 7.75
C ALA A 59 -34.71 -1.20 6.75
N ASP A 60 -35.82 -1.80 6.31
CA ASP A 60 -35.81 -2.93 5.37
C ASP A 60 -35.13 -2.59 4.05
N TYR A 61 -35.31 -1.36 3.54
CA TYR A 61 -34.66 -0.92 2.32
C TYR A 61 -33.14 -0.96 2.46
N TRP A 62 -32.57 -0.36 3.51
CA TRP A 62 -31.12 -0.39 3.73
C TRP A 62 -30.57 -1.82 3.89
N VAL A 63 -31.30 -2.67 4.60
CA VAL A 63 -30.91 -4.08 4.78
C VAL A 63 -30.96 -4.85 3.46
N ASP A 64 -31.93 -4.57 2.59
CA ASP A 64 -32.03 -5.22 1.29
C ASP A 64 -30.95 -4.73 0.32
N GLU A 65 -30.62 -3.44 0.32
CA GLU A 65 -29.50 -2.89 -0.46
C GLU A 65 -28.14 -3.45 0.02
N ALA A 66 -27.92 -3.57 1.33
CA ALA A 66 -26.74 -4.23 1.87
C ALA A 66 -26.62 -5.69 1.36
N ARG A 67 -27.74 -6.42 1.28
CA ARG A 67 -27.75 -7.80 0.76
C ARG A 67 -27.45 -7.88 -0.74
N LYS A 68 -27.84 -6.88 -1.53
CA LYS A 68 -27.47 -6.79 -2.95
C LYS A 68 -25.95 -6.70 -3.14
N LEU A 69 -25.27 -5.98 -2.25
CA LEU A 69 -23.81 -5.88 -2.20
C LEU A 69 -23.10 -7.13 -1.65
N GLY A 70 -23.86 -8.15 -1.21
CA GLY A 70 -23.32 -9.30 -0.48
C GLY A 70 -22.75 -8.94 0.89
N ALA A 71 -23.14 -7.78 1.44
CA ALA A 71 -22.71 -7.35 2.76
C ALA A 71 -23.38 -8.20 3.86
N SER A 72 -22.68 -8.35 4.98
CA SER A 72 -23.15 -9.08 6.17
C SER A 72 -23.38 -8.16 7.37
N TYR A 73 -23.02 -6.89 7.23
CA TYR A 73 -23.18 -5.88 8.28
C TYR A 73 -23.39 -4.47 7.73
N ILE A 74 -23.99 -3.62 8.56
CA ILE A 74 -24.17 -2.18 8.33
C ILE A 74 -23.49 -1.43 9.47
N VAL A 75 -22.73 -0.40 9.15
CA VAL A 75 -22.24 0.58 10.11
C VAL A 75 -23.04 1.88 9.92
N LEU A 76 -23.71 2.35 10.97
CA LEU A 76 -24.52 3.57 10.93
C LEU A 76 -23.76 4.74 11.56
N ALA A 77 -23.38 5.73 10.75
CA ALA A 77 -22.68 6.96 11.14
C ALA A 77 -23.59 8.19 11.09
N THR A 78 -24.53 8.26 12.02
CA THR A 78 -25.37 9.44 12.22
C THR A 78 -24.84 10.34 13.34
N PHE A 79 -24.31 9.75 14.41
CA PHE A 79 -23.61 10.47 15.48
C PHE A 79 -22.19 10.82 15.03
N HIS A 80 -22.11 11.72 14.05
CA HIS A 80 -20.89 12.09 13.34
C HIS A 80 -20.71 13.61 13.38
N SER A 81 -19.46 14.06 13.52
CA SER A 81 -19.13 15.47 13.78
C SER A 81 -19.63 16.43 12.70
N ARG A 82 -19.56 15.99 11.44
CA ARG A 82 -20.02 16.72 10.25
C ARG A 82 -21.48 16.49 9.86
N LEU A 83 -22.23 15.73 10.66
CA LEU A 83 -23.64 15.40 10.41
C LEU A 83 -24.57 15.91 11.52
N GLY A 84 -24.08 16.89 12.29
CA GLY A 84 -24.85 17.56 13.33
C GLY A 84 -25.00 16.76 14.62
N TYR A 85 -24.15 15.74 14.84
CA TYR A 85 -24.17 14.90 16.05
C TYR A 85 -25.55 14.31 16.36
N ALA A 86 -26.31 14.00 15.30
CA ALA A 86 -27.65 13.48 15.42
C ALA A 86 -27.63 12.07 15.98
N ARG A 87 -28.52 11.80 16.94
CA ARG A 87 -28.72 10.47 17.52
C ARG A 87 -30.04 9.92 16.99
N PRO A 88 -30.02 8.94 16.06
CA PRO A 88 -31.22 8.42 15.41
C PRO A 88 -31.99 7.44 16.32
N TRP A 89 -32.10 7.78 17.60
CA TRP A 89 -32.82 7.05 18.63
C TRP A 89 -33.35 7.98 19.72
N PRO A 90 -34.41 7.58 20.46
CA PRO A 90 -34.94 8.33 21.58
C PRO A 90 -34.00 8.27 22.79
N SER A 91 -33.09 9.24 22.88
CA SER A 91 -32.18 9.40 24.01
C SER A 91 -32.82 10.22 25.12
N LYS A 92 -32.55 9.84 26.38
CA LYS A 92 -32.93 10.66 27.55
C LYS A 92 -31.82 11.62 27.99
N ILE A 93 -30.64 11.47 27.42
CA ILE A 93 -29.47 12.29 27.74
C ILE A 93 -29.51 13.53 26.83
N PRO A 94 -29.62 14.75 27.35
CA PRO A 94 -29.55 15.96 26.51
C PRO A 94 -28.10 16.25 26.09
N GLY A 95 -27.91 17.05 25.05
CA GLY A 95 -26.58 17.50 24.61
C GLY A 95 -26.41 17.59 23.10
N SER A 96 -27.22 16.88 22.32
CA SER A 96 -27.33 17.02 20.86
C SER A 96 -28.71 16.56 20.37
N CYS A 97 -29.02 16.76 19.08
CA CYS A 97 -30.24 16.25 18.46
C CYS A 97 -30.43 14.75 18.73
N SER A 98 -31.64 14.35 19.15
CA SER A 98 -32.09 12.96 19.27
C SER A 98 -33.52 12.83 18.79
N THR A 99 -33.80 11.81 17.99
CA THR A 99 -35.13 11.61 17.38
C THR A 99 -36.13 10.97 18.35
N GLU A 100 -37.42 11.26 18.20
CA GLU A 100 -38.47 10.56 18.96
C GLU A 100 -38.69 9.14 18.42
N ARG A 101 -38.64 8.97 17.10
CA ARG A 101 -38.66 7.67 16.42
C ARG A 101 -37.32 6.95 16.57
N ASP A 102 -37.41 5.65 16.83
CA ASP A 102 -36.24 4.79 17.06
C ASP A 102 -35.72 4.16 15.76
N PHE A 103 -35.09 4.98 14.91
CA PHE A 103 -34.53 4.52 13.63
C PHE A 103 -33.41 3.48 13.83
N LEU A 104 -32.57 3.63 14.86
CA LEU A 104 -31.53 2.66 15.20
C LEU A 104 -32.13 1.30 15.59
N GLY A 105 -33.11 1.28 16.49
CA GLY A 105 -33.80 0.06 16.90
C GLY A 105 -34.52 -0.62 15.73
N GLU A 106 -35.20 0.14 14.87
CA GLU A 106 -35.80 -0.36 13.63
C GLU A 106 -34.76 -1.04 12.71
N LEU A 107 -33.59 -0.42 12.53
CA LEU A 107 -32.50 -0.97 11.72
C LEU A 107 -31.90 -2.25 12.32
N VAL A 108 -31.64 -2.26 13.63
CA VAL A 108 -31.13 -3.44 14.35
C VAL A 108 -32.11 -4.62 14.21
N ASN A 109 -33.41 -4.37 14.36
CA ASN A 109 -34.43 -5.39 14.24
C ASN A 109 -34.55 -5.94 12.81
N ALA A 110 -34.57 -5.08 11.80
CA ALA A 110 -34.62 -5.50 10.40
C ALA A 110 -33.35 -6.28 10.00
N GLY A 111 -32.18 -5.81 10.44
CA GLY A 111 -30.91 -6.50 10.23
C GLY A 111 -30.93 -7.90 10.84
N LYS A 112 -31.29 -8.01 12.12
CA LYS A 112 -31.42 -9.31 12.83
C LYS A 112 -32.36 -10.27 12.11
N ALA A 113 -33.51 -9.78 11.64
CA ALA A 113 -34.49 -10.61 10.91
C ALA A 113 -33.94 -11.17 9.59
N LYS A 114 -32.99 -10.46 8.94
CA LYS A 114 -32.41 -10.84 7.64
C LYS A 114 -30.96 -11.32 7.73
N GLY A 115 -30.43 -11.51 8.95
CA GLY A 115 -29.06 -11.99 9.19
C GLY A 115 -27.96 -10.95 8.94
N ILE A 116 -28.30 -9.66 8.91
CA ILE A 116 -27.36 -8.55 8.80
C ILE A 116 -27.06 -7.96 10.17
N LYS A 117 -25.79 -7.87 10.53
CA LYS A 117 -25.34 -7.24 11.77
C LYS A 117 -25.38 -5.72 11.65
N VAL A 118 -25.70 -5.01 12.74
CA VAL A 118 -25.67 -3.55 12.75
C VAL A 118 -24.65 -3.11 13.80
N MET A 119 -23.73 -2.25 13.41
CA MET A 119 -22.76 -1.60 14.29
C MET A 119 -23.04 -0.10 14.32
N LEU A 120 -22.81 0.52 15.47
CA LEU A 120 -22.98 1.96 15.61
C LEU A 120 -21.61 2.65 15.53
N TYR A 121 -21.49 3.64 14.66
CA TYR A 121 -20.32 4.50 14.62
C TYR A 121 -20.38 5.54 15.74
N MET A 122 -19.22 5.83 16.34
CA MET A 122 -19.07 6.77 17.44
C MET A 122 -17.89 7.72 17.16
N THR A 123 -18.17 9.02 17.09
CA THR A 123 -17.15 10.06 16.96
C THR A 123 -16.64 10.51 18.33
N ASP A 124 -15.40 10.97 18.36
CA ASP A 124 -14.71 11.58 19.49
C ASP A 124 -14.58 13.11 19.37
N ASP A 125 -14.91 13.65 18.19
CA ASP A 125 -14.50 14.98 17.76
C ASP A 125 -15.64 16.00 17.82
N PRO A 126 -15.60 17.00 18.72
CA PRO A 126 -16.58 18.09 18.77
C PRO A 126 -16.27 19.26 17.82
N GLN A 127 -15.19 19.21 17.02
CA GLN A 127 -14.67 20.35 16.25
C GLN A 127 -15.72 21.06 15.38
N TRP A 128 -16.71 20.32 14.87
CA TRP A 128 -17.68 20.82 13.90
C TRP A 128 -19.01 21.25 14.52
N HIS A 129 -19.05 21.44 15.84
CA HIS A 129 -20.25 21.83 16.60
C HIS A 129 -20.92 23.13 16.12
N ASN A 130 -20.18 24.01 15.44
CA ASN A 130 -20.66 25.27 14.86
C ASN A 130 -20.43 25.36 13.34
N GLU A 131 -20.39 24.22 12.63
CA GLU A 131 -20.10 24.18 11.19
C GLU A 131 -21.03 25.05 10.34
N VAL A 132 -22.30 25.16 10.73
CA VAL A 132 -23.24 26.07 10.10
C VAL A 132 -23.20 27.41 10.85
N PRO A 133 -22.90 28.54 10.17
CA PRO A 133 -22.83 29.85 10.81
C PRO A 133 -24.09 30.17 11.62
N GLY A 134 -23.92 30.45 12.91
CA GLY A 134 -25.01 30.80 13.83
C GLY A 134 -25.80 29.61 14.38
N VAL A 135 -25.43 28.38 14.05
CA VAL A 135 -26.06 27.16 14.59
C VAL A 135 -25.10 26.50 15.56
N GLN A 136 -25.63 26.02 16.68
CA GLN A 136 -24.87 25.28 17.68
C GLN A 136 -25.53 23.91 17.86
N THR A 137 -24.82 22.85 17.46
CA THR A 137 -25.38 21.48 17.46
C THR A 137 -25.14 20.74 18.78
N LEU A 138 -24.26 21.26 19.63
CA LEU A 138 -23.98 20.73 20.96
C LEU A 138 -24.50 21.69 22.04
N ASP A 139 -25.30 21.15 22.97
CA ASP A 139 -25.91 21.92 24.06
C ASP A 139 -25.23 21.61 25.40
N SER A 140 -24.16 22.36 25.67
CA SER A 140 -23.39 22.27 26.92
C SER A 140 -24.23 22.58 28.15
N ASP A 141 -25.19 23.51 28.06
CA ASP A 141 -26.01 23.93 29.20
C ASP A 141 -26.99 22.82 29.60
N ALA A 142 -27.66 22.21 28.61
CA ALA A 142 -28.60 21.13 28.87
C ALA A 142 -27.89 19.88 29.43
N TYR A 143 -26.73 19.50 28.87
CA TYR A 143 -25.96 18.37 29.41
C TYR A 143 -25.39 18.68 30.79
N SER A 144 -24.90 19.91 31.02
CA SER A 144 -24.44 20.35 32.33
C SER A 144 -25.55 20.27 33.39
N ALA A 145 -26.76 20.71 33.04
CA ALA A 145 -27.92 20.62 33.92
C ALA A 145 -28.30 19.16 34.22
N TYR A 146 -28.21 18.27 33.24
CA TYR A 146 -28.44 16.83 33.41
C TYR A 146 -27.42 16.18 34.35
N LYS A 147 -26.14 16.53 34.24
CA LYS A 147 -25.07 15.98 35.09
C LYS A 147 -24.98 16.65 36.46
N GLY A 148 -25.52 17.86 36.62
CA GLY A 148 -25.33 18.68 37.82
C GLY A 148 -23.91 19.23 37.95
N GLU A 149 -23.17 19.31 36.85
CA GLU A 149 -21.77 19.75 36.77
C GLU A 149 -21.60 20.62 35.52
N LYS A 150 -20.75 21.65 35.57
CA LYS A 150 -20.46 22.48 34.38
C LYS A 150 -19.51 21.72 33.44
N ILE A 151 -20.00 21.32 32.28
CA ILE A 151 -19.26 20.56 31.27
C ILE A 151 -19.42 21.25 29.91
N ASP A 152 -18.30 21.49 29.23
CA ASP A 152 -18.29 22.11 27.91
C ASP A 152 -18.13 21.05 26.81
N LEU A 153 -19.23 20.75 26.11
CA LEU A 153 -19.26 19.77 25.02
C LEU A 153 -18.45 20.20 23.79
N THR A 154 -18.04 21.46 23.70
CA THR A 154 -17.21 21.94 22.58
C THR A 154 -15.72 21.59 22.77
N THR A 155 -15.36 21.08 23.95
CA THR A 155 -14.02 20.56 24.27
C THR A 155 -13.97 19.04 24.11
N ARG A 156 -12.80 18.48 23.76
CA ARG A 156 -12.64 17.01 23.66
C ARG A 156 -12.95 16.28 24.97
N GLU A 157 -12.57 16.85 26.13
CA GLU A 157 -12.86 16.26 27.44
C GLU A 157 -14.37 16.26 27.72
N GLY A 158 -15.05 17.39 27.56
CA GLY A 158 -16.48 17.49 27.83
C GLY A 158 -17.33 16.67 26.86
N PHE A 159 -16.96 16.66 25.57
CA PHE A 159 -17.57 15.78 24.58
C PHE A 159 -17.30 14.30 24.88
N GLY A 160 -16.08 13.97 25.34
CA GLY A 160 -15.71 12.64 25.80
C GLY A 160 -16.62 12.12 26.91
N ARG A 161 -16.95 12.98 27.89
CA ARG A 161 -17.93 12.68 28.95
C ARG A 161 -19.32 12.42 28.40
N PHE A 162 -19.80 13.24 27.47
CA PHE A 162 -21.12 13.11 26.86
C PHE A 162 -21.28 11.85 26.02
N SER A 163 -20.33 11.62 25.11
CA SER A 163 -20.27 10.43 24.27
C SER A 163 -20.09 9.15 25.09
N TYR A 164 -19.30 9.18 26.17
CA TYR A 164 -19.19 8.08 27.13
C TYR A 164 -20.57 7.67 27.66
N ASP A 165 -21.40 8.61 28.13
CA ASP A 165 -22.76 8.30 28.58
C ASP A 165 -23.63 7.69 27.45
N GLN A 166 -23.44 8.11 26.19
CA GLN A 166 -24.15 7.53 25.03
C GLN A 166 -23.78 6.06 24.80
N PHE A 167 -22.51 5.67 24.97
CA PHE A 167 -22.11 4.26 24.86
C PHE A 167 -22.89 3.37 25.83
N PHE A 168 -23.10 3.82 27.08
CA PHE A 168 -23.84 3.05 28.08
C PHE A 168 -25.35 3.02 27.78
N GLU A 169 -25.94 4.13 27.36
CA GLU A 169 -27.35 4.16 26.94
C GLU A 169 -27.61 3.19 25.78
N VAL A 170 -26.77 3.22 24.74
CA VAL A 170 -26.91 2.34 23.57
C VAL A 170 -26.68 0.88 23.97
N MET A 171 -25.64 0.62 24.79
CA MET A 171 -25.41 -0.72 25.30
C MET A 171 -26.61 -1.25 26.08
N GLU A 172 -27.29 -0.44 26.89
CA GLU A 172 -28.47 -0.87 27.65
C GLU A 172 -29.67 -1.14 26.74
N ASN A 173 -29.96 -0.22 25.83
CA ASN A 173 -31.19 -0.21 25.05
C ASN A 173 -31.18 -1.17 23.85
N TYR A 174 -30.01 -1.45 23.25
CA TYR A 174 -29.89 -2.23 22.00
C TYR A 174 -29.04 -3.49 22.17
N PRO A 175 -29.47 -4.51 22.94
CA PRO A 175 -28.67 -5.71 23.22
C PRO A 175 -28.31 -6.53 21.96
N ASP A 176 -29.06 -6.36 20.88
CA ASP A 176 -28.86 -7.04 19.58
C ASP A 176 -27.90 -6.31 18.63
N LEU A 177 -27.41 -5.11 19.00
CA LEU A 177 -26.34 -4.44 18.25
C LEU A 177 -25.10 -5.34 18.21
N ALA A 178 -24.33 -5.25 17.13
CA ALA A 178 -23.16 -6.10 16.92
C ALA A 178 -21.86 -5.49 17.47
N GLY A 179 -21.88 -4.20 17.83
CA GLY A 179 -20.71 -3.52 18.37
C GLY A 179 -20.61 -2.06 17.96
N PHE A 180 -19.41 -1.51 18.16
CA PHE A 180 -19.08 -0.12 17.86
C PHE A 180 -17.98 -0.02 16.81
N TRP A 181 -18.11 0.98 15.95
CA TRP A 181 -17.06 1.45 15.06
C TRP A 181 -16.57 2.80 15.59
N ILE A 182 -15.31 2.90 15.96
CA ILE A 182 -14.71 4.04 16.65
C ILE A 182 -13.90 4.85 15.64
N ASP A 183 -14.22 6.14 15.51
CA ASP A 183 -13.48 7.01 14.58
C ASP A 183 -12.09 7.37 15.08
N ASN A 184 -11.96 7.98 16.26
CA ASN A 184 -10.68 8.05 16.95
C ASN A 184 -10.89 7.84 18.45
N ASP A 185 -9.81 7.55 19.17
CA ASP A 185 -9.87 7.42 20.62
C ASP A 185 -10.02 8.79 21.31
N ASN A 186 -10.77 8.82 22.41
CA ASN A 186 -10.90 9.98 23.29
C ASN A 186 -10.25 9.68 24.65
N GLU A 187 -9.44 10.60 25.16
CA GLU A 187 -8.73 10.44 26.44
C GLU A 187 -9.67 10.13 27.61
N TYR A 188 -10.87 10.71 27.64
CA TYR A 188 -11.84 10.43 28.69
C TYR A 188 -12.28 8.96 28.65
N TRP A 189 -12.47 8.38 27.45
CA TRP A 189 -12.88 6.99 27.30
C TRP A 189 -11.80 6.03 27.81
N GLU A 190 -10.54 6.30 27.47
CA GLU A 190 -9.39 5.48 27.89
C GLU A 190 -9.14 5.58 29.39
N ASN A 191 -9.11 6.81 29.93
CA ASN A 191 -8.89 7.06 31.36
C ASN A 191 -9.99 6.46 32.25
N HIS A 192 -11.18 6.25 31.68
CA HIS A 192 -12.31 5.61 32.35
C HIS A 192 -12.53 4.15 31.91
N HIS A 193 -11.57 3.52 31.22
CA HIS A 193 -11.61 2.10 30.83
C HIS A 193 -12.90 1.71 30.08
N LEU A 194 -13.36 2.56 29.15
CA LEU A 194 -14.61 2.36 28.40
C LEU A 194 -14.60 1.00 27.68
N TYR A 195 -13.52 0.68 26.97
CA TYR A 195 -13.45 -0.51 26.14
C TYR A 195 -13.48 -1.79 26.97
N GLU A 196 -12.77 -1.84 28.10
CA GLU A 196 -12.83 -2.95 29.05
C GLU A 196 -14.23 -3.13 29.63
N GLN A 197 -14.93 -2.03 29.91
CA GLN A 197 -16.32 -2.07 30.37
C GLN A 197 -17.27 -2.57 29.29
N ILE A 198 -17.07 -2.19 28.03
CA ILE A 198 -17.82 -2.75 26.89
C ILE A 198 -17.58 -4.26 26.81
N ARG A 199 -16.32 -4.72 26.90
CA ARG A 199 -16.00 -6.16 26.92
C ARG A 199 -16.69 -6.89 28.08
N ALA A 200 -16.75 -6.29 29.26
CA ALA A 200 -17.39 -6.90 30.42
C ALA A 200 -18.93 -6.97 30.28
N LYS A 201 -19.57 -5.91 29.76
CA LYS A 201 -21.03 -5.81 29.65
C LYS A 201 -21.58 -6.49 28.40
N ARG A 202 -20.84 -6.44 27.30
CA ARG A 202 -21.22 -6.92 25.97
C ARG A 202 -20.08 -7.77 25.37
N PRO A 203 -19.74 -8.93 25.96
CA PRO A 203 -18.59 -9.75 25.54
C PRO A 203 -18.69 -10.32 24.11
N SER A 204 -19.90 -10.32 23.52
CA SER A 204 -20.14 -10.74 22.14
C SER A 204 -20.05 -9.62 21.10
N TRP A 205 -19.86 -8.37 21.52
CA TRP A 205 -19.80 -7.23 20.60
C TRP A 205 -18.41 -7.07 20.01
N LEU A 206 -18.35 -6.63 18.76
CA LEU A 206 -17.12 -6.27 18.06
C LEU A 206 -16.72 -4.82 18.41
N LEU A 207 -15.42 -4.55 18.49
CA LEU A 207 -14.91 -3.19 18.46
C LEU A 207 -14.03 -3.01 17.22
N THR A 208 -14.37 -2.04 16.39
CA THR A 208 -13.56 -1.61 15.24
C THR A 208 -12.99 -0.22 15.53
N ASN A 209 -11.74 0.03 15.14
CA ASN A 209 -11.14 1.37 15.16
C ASN A 209 -10.65 1.76 13.76
N ASN A 210 -10.79 3.04 13.44
CA ASN A 210 -10.33 3.65 12.20
C ASN A 210 -8.81 3.91 12.19
N ASN A 211 -8.10 3.34 11.21
CA ASN A 211 -6.68 3.56 10.95
C ASN A 211 -5.70 3.26 12.10
N GLU A 212 -6.14 2.73 13.24
CA GLU A 212 -5.26 2.38 14.37
C GLU A 212 -5.37 0.90 14.75
N ASP A 213 -4.23 0.29 15.07
CA ASP A 213 -4.14 -1.11 15.48
C ASP A 213 -3.85 -1.20 16.98
N THR A 214 -4.90 -1.08 17.80
CA THR A 214 -4.79 -1.21 19.26
C THR A 214 -5.22 -2.61 19.74
N PRO A 215 -4.60 -3.17 20.80
CA PRO A 215 -4.87 -4.55 21.22
C PRO A 215 -6.32 -4.84 21.65
N ILE A 216 -7.03 -3.83 22.16
CA ILE A 216 -8.41 -3.98 22.66
C ILE A 216 -9.43 -4.06 21.52
N MET A 217 -9.11 -3.53 20.34
CA MET A 217 -9.95 -3.52 19.15
C MET A 217 -9.85 -4.86 18.41
N ASP A 218 -10.97 -5.36 17.88
CA ASP A 218 -11.00 -6.61 17.11
C ASP A 218 -10.59 -6.40 15.64
N THR A 219 -10.89 -5.21 15.10
CA THR A 219 -10.76 -4.89 13.69
C THR A 219 -10.07 -3.54 13.48
N VAL A 220 -9.20 -3.48 12.47
CA VAL A 220 -8.60 -2.24 11.98
C VAL A 220 -9.26 -1.86 10.66
N SER A 221 -9.99 -0.74 10.64
CA SER A 221 -10.60 -0.21 9.44
C SER A 221 -9.63 0.74 8.75
N ASN A 222 -9.13 0.38 7.57
CA ASN A 222 -8.21 1.22 6.81
C ASN A 222 -9.06 2.16 5.96
N GLU A 223 -9.19 3.43 6.34
CA GLU A 223 -10.05 4.40 5.66
C GLU A 223 -9.36 5.09 4.47
N GLN A 224 -10.11 5.17 3.37
CA GLN A 224 -9.91 5.97 2.16
C GLN A 224 -8.46 5.98 1.64
N LYS A 225 -7.88 4.79 1.47
CA LYS A 225 -6.55 4.65 0.88
C LYS A 225 -6.55 4.96 -0.63
N THR A 226 -5.48 5.61 -1.07
CA THR A 226 -5.25 6.03 -2.47
C THR A 226 -3.79 5.82 -2.87
N GLY A 227 -3.50 5.88 -4.17
CA GLY A 227 -2.15 5.74 -4.73
C GLY A 227 -1.75 4.32 -5.15
N MET A 228 -2.68 3.37 -5.08
CA MET A 228 -2.49 1.97 -5.46
C MET A 228 -2.29 1.81 -6.97
N THR A 229 -1.61 0.74 -7.37
CA THR A 229 -1.44 0.36 -8.78
C THR A 229 -1.61 -1.15 -8.90
N PRO A 230 -2.70 -1.65 -9.54
CA PRO A 230 -3.84 -0.88 -10.08
C PRO A 230 -4.61 -0.11 -8.99
N ALA A 231 -5.35 0.94 -9.37
CA ALA A 231 -6.04 1.82 -8.42
C ALA A 231 -7.05 1.10 -7.50
N TYR A 232 -7.53 -0.07 -7.95
CA TYR A 232 -8.48 -0.90 -7.21
C TYR A 232 -7.81 -1.89 -6.24
N ASP A 233 -6.49 -2.08 -6.28
CA ASP A 233 -5.77 -3.01 -5.39
C ASP A 233 -5.57 -2.38 -4.00
N TYR A 234 -6.69 -2.12 -3.31
CA TYR A 234 -6.73 -1.49 -2.00
C TYR A 234 -5.81 -2.15 -0.96
N PRO A 235 -5.71 -3.49 -0.88
CA PRO A 235 -4.84 -4.13 0.10
C PRO A 235 -3.39 -3.65 0.00
N SER A 236 -2.89 -3.28 -1.18
CA SER A 236 -1.52 -2.76 -1.35
C SER A 236 -1.19 -1.50 -0.53
N ALA A 237 -2.21 -0.78 -0.05
CA ALA A 237 -2.07 0.40 0.78
C ALA A 237 -2.40 0.17 2.28
N ALA A 238 -2.83 -1.04 2.66
CA ALA A 238 -3.12 -1.39 4.04
C ALA A 238 -1.89 -1.96 4.76
N PHE A 239 -1.90 -1.90 6.09
CA PHE A 239 -0.77 -2.30 6.95
C PHE A 239 -1.18 -3.25 8.09
N THR A 240 -2.38 -3.83 8.05
CA THR A 240 -2.88 -4.73 9.10
C THR A 240 -2.48 -6.18 8.81
N PRO A 241 -1.59 -6.81 9.61
CA PRO A 241 -1.14 -8.17 9.37
C PRO A 241 -2.17 -9.20 9.83
N MET A 242 -2.37 -10.25 9.05
CA MET A 242 -3.16 -11.41 9.48
C MET A 242 -2.55 -12.06 10.73
N PRO A 243 -3.35 -12.65 11.65
CA PRO A 243 -4.80 -12.85 11.59
C PRO A 243 -5.68 -11.73 12.17
N ARG A 244 -5.15 -10.50 12.35
CA ARG A 244 -5.99 -9.33 12.68
C ARG A 244 -7.05 -9.14 11.61
N ILE A 245 -8.27 -8.77 12.03
CA ILE A 245 -9.34 -8.47 11.08
C ILE A 245 -9.05 -7.10 10.50
N SER A 246 -9.13 -6.99 9.17
CA SER A 246 -8.90 -5.76 8.46
C SER A 246 -10.10 -5.42 7.58
N GLU A 247 -10.47 -4.15 7.54
CA GLU A 247 -11.44 -3.61 6.60
C GLU A 247 -10.75 -2.61 5.67
N GLY A 248 -11.16 -2.60 4.40
CA GLY A 248 -10.93 -1.51 3.48
C GLY A 248 -12.18 -0.67 3.41
N ASP A 249 -12.16 0.47 4.09
CA ASP A 249 -13.25 1.42 4.14
C ASP A 249 -13.07 2.50 3.07
N TYR A 250 -14.02 2.61 2.15
CA TYR A 250 -13.91 3.54 1.04
C TYR A 250 -15.26 4.07 0.57
N LYS A 251 -15.20 5.31 0.07
CA LYS A 251 -16.34 5.97 -0.55
C LYS A 251 -16.83 5.27 -1.81
N LEU A 252 -18.15 5.12 -1.89
CA LEU A 252 -18.89 4.64 -3.05
C LEU A 252 -20.13 5.54 -3.22
N PRO A 253 -20.09 6.56 -4.11
CA PRO A 253 -19.12 6.79 -5.19
C PRO A 253 -17.81 7.41 -4.71
N THR A 254 -16.79 7.38 -5.57
CA THR A 254 -15.44 7.86 -5.19
C THR A 254 -15.29 9.39 -5.17
N SER A 255 -16.25 10.11 -5.74
CA SER A 255 -16.34 11.57 -5.69
C SER A 255 -17.45 12.01 -4.73
N GLY A 256 -17.33 13.23 -4.22
CA GLY A 256 -18.25 13.78 -3.23
C GLY A 256 -17.80 13.51 -1.79
N ASP A 257 -18.69 13.88 -0.86
CA ASP A 257 -18.52 13.69 0.57
C ASP A 257 -18.83 12.24 0.99
N TRP A 258 -18.60 11.92 2.26
CA TRP A 258 -18.97 10.60 2.83
C TRP A 258 -20.49 10.42 2.96
N TRP A 259 -21.24 11.52 2.99
CA TRP A 259 -22.70 11.59 3.04
C TRP A 259 -23.25 12.19 1.74
N TYR A 260 -24.57 12.15 1.55
CA TYR A 260 -25.20 12.72 0.37
C TYR A 260 -25.08 14.26 0.38
N ASP A 261 -24.35 14.81 -0.59
CA ASP A 261 -24.08 16.24 -0.75
C ASP A 261 -25.11 16.98 -1.63
N GLY A 262 -26.17 16.28 -2.04
CA GLY A 262 -27.22 16.81 -2.90
C GLY A 262 -27.08 16.42 -4.37
N LYS A 263 -26.12 15.56 -4.73
CA LYS A 263 -25.85 15.14 -6.11
C LYS A 263 -25.79 13.62 -6.26
N ASP A 264 -26.28 13.15 -7.40
CA ASP A 264 -26.05 11.77 -7.87
C ASP A 264 -24.68 11.70 -8.54
N HIS A 265 -23.66 11.34 -7.76
CA HIS A 265 -22.30 11.15 -8.28
C HIS A 265 -22.18 9.78 -8.96
N PRO A 266 -21.47 9.69 -10.11
CA PRO A 266 -21.32 8.42 -10.81
C PRO A 266 -20.47 7.43 -10.00
N VAL A 267 -20.88 6.16 -9.98
CA VAL A 267 -20.08 5.07 -9.40
C VAL A 267 -19.08 4.56 -10.44
N ASP A 268 -17.81 4.46 -10.07
CA ASP A 268 -16.81 3.75 -10.87
C ASP A 268 -16.92 2.25 -10.61
N PHE A 269 -17.58 1.53 -11.53
CA PHE A 269 -17.81 0.10 -11.41
C PHE A 269 -16.50 -0.70 -11.40
N ARG A 270 -15.50 -0.31 -12.20
CA ARG A 270 -14.20 -1.00 -12.27
C ARG A 270 -13.48 -0.88 -10.94
N LEU A 271 -13.41 0.33 -10.42
CA LEU A 271 -12.73 0.60 -9.16
C LEU A 271 -13.42 -0.13 -8.01
N SER A 272 -14.75 -0.04 -7.94
CA SER A 272 -15.54 -0.59 -6.84
C SER A 272 -15.56 -2.12 -6.83
N THR A 273 -15.79 -2.77 -7.98
CA THR A 273 -15.69 -4.24 -8.11
C THR A 273 -14.27 -4.73 -7.88
N GLY A 274 -13.25 -4.04 -8.42
CA GLY A 274 -11.86 -4.42 -8.22
C GLY A 274 -11.43 -4.35 -6.75
N ARG A 275 -11.89 -3.34 -6.01
CA ARG A 275 -11.67 -3.25 -4.55
C ARG A 275 -12.34 -4.40 -3.82
N TYR A 276 -13.61 -4.67 -4.15
CA TYR A 276 -14.36 -5.79 -3.57
C TYR A 276 -13.64 -7.13 -3.73
N ILE A 277 -13.17 -7.44 -4.96
CA ILE A 277 -12.48 -8.70 -5.25
C ILE A 277 -11.09 -8.76 -4.61
N THR A 278 -10.29 -7.69 -4.71
CA THR A 278 -8.91 -7.68 -4.16
C THR A 278 -8.90 -7.74 -2.64
N ASN A 279 -9.87 -7.10 -1.99
CA ASN A 279 -10.07 -7.19 -0.54
C ASN A 279 -10.36 -8.63 -0.12
N ALA A 280 -11.34 -9.28 -0.75
CA ALA A 280 -11.67 -10.69 -0.48
C ALA A 280 -10.46 -11.61 -0.69
N GLY A 281 -9.72 -11.41 -1.79
CA GLY A 281 -8.47 -12.13 -2.09
C GLY A 281 -7.31 -11.89 -1.13
N SER A 282 -7.47 -10.97 -0.18
CA SER A 282 -6.49 -10.66 0.87
C SER A 282 -7.09 -10.82 2.27
N SER A 283 -8.21 -11.55 2.42
CA SER A 283 -8.98 -11.70 3.67
C SER A 283 -9.39 -10.38 4.33
N MET A 284 -9.48 -9.30 3.55
CA MET A 284 -9.89 -7.99 4.00
C MET A 284 -11.37 -7.78 3.66
N LYS A 285 -12.12 -7.12 4.53
CA LYS A 285 -13.55 -6.85 4.31
C LYS A 285 -13.72 -5.54 3.57
N SER A 286 -14.62 -5.48 2.59
CA SER A 286 -14.97 -4.21 1.94
C SER A 286 -16.05 -3.49 2.75
N LEU A 287 -15.71 -2.37 3.37
CA LEU A 287 -16.69 -1.50 4.00
C LEU A 287 -17.01 -0.36 3.01
N MET A 288 -18.15 -0.46 2.33
CA MET A 288 -18.51 0.44 1.23
C MET A 288 -19.40 1.56 1.75
N ALA A 289 -18.94 2.80 1.66
CA ALA A 289 -19.71 3.94 2.14
C ALA A 289 -20.62 4.51 1.06
N GLU A 290 -21.93 4.30 1.22
CA GLU A 290 -22.98 4.81 0.33
C GLU A 290 -23.68 6.02 0.94
N THR A 291 -24.12 6.92 0.07
CA THR A 291 -24.63 8.25 0.43
C THR A 291 -26.15 8.28 0.37
N ALA A 292 -26.81 7.72 1.38
CA ALA A 292 -28.27 7.77 1.48
C ALA A 292 -28.77 9.23 1.55
N MET A 293 -29.83 9.53 0.79
CA MET A 293 -30.55 10.81 0.87
C MET A 293 -31.35 10.90 2.18
N VAL A 294 -31.89 12.09 2.51
CA VAL A 294 -32.68 12.30 3.75
C VAL A 294 -33.81 11.27 3.91
N ASN A 295 -34.50 10.90 2.84
CA ASN A 295 -35.56 9.87 2.89
C ASN A 295 -35.06 8.41 3.00
N GLY A 296 -33.75 8.21 3.14
CA GLY A 296 -33.10 6.90 3.19
C GLY A 296 -32.83 6.25 1.85
N ARG A 297 -33.32 6.78 0.72
CA ARG A 297 -33.06 6.18 -0.59
C ARG A 297 -31.65 6.52 -1.07
N PHE A 298 -30.98 5.58 -1.73
CA PHE A 298 -29.72 5.87 -2.41
C PHE A 298 -29.97 6.66 -3.70
N PRO A 299 -29.04 7.53 -4.12
CA PRO A 299 -29.06 8.13 -5.45
C PRO A 299 -29.10 7.07 -6.57
N PRO A 300 -29.69 7.39 -7.74
CA PRO A 300 -29.86 6.42 -8.83
C PRO A 300 -28.59 5.67 -9.23
N SER A 301 -27.43 6.34 -9.30
CA SER A 301 -26.18 5.69 -9.71
C SER A 301 -25.70 4.62 -8.72
N GLN A 302 -26.00 4.77 -7.43
CA GLN A 302 -25.69 3.77 -6.40
C GLN A 302 -26.69 2.60 -6.42
N GLN A 303 -27.98 2.88 -6.62
CA GLN A 303 -28.98 1.82 -6.81
C GLN A 303 -28.64 0.94 -8.02
N GLU A 304 -28.22 1.55 -9.13
CA GLU A 304 -27.78 0.83 -10.33
C GLU A 304 -26.57 -0.07 -10.03
N TYR A 305 -25.60 0.43 -9.25
CA TYR A 305 -24.46 -0.37 -8.83
C TYR A 305 -24.86 -1.54 -7.92
N ASN A 306 -25.77 -1.33 -6.97
CA ASN A 306 -26.25 -2.37 -6.06
C ASN A 306 -26.99 -3.48 -6.83
N ASP A 307 -27.89 -3.11 -7.74
CA ASP A 307 -28.57 -4.06 -8.61
C ASP A 307 -27.58 -4.83 -9.49
N PHE A 308 -26.60 -4.14 -10.06
CA PHE A 308 -25.51 -4.78 -10.80
C PHE A 308 -24.72 -5.77 -9.93
N MET A 309 -24.34 -5.41 -8.71
CA MET A 309 -23.58 -6.29 -7.81
C MET A 309 -24.37 -7.55 -7.43
N ALA A 310 -25.69 -7.43 -7.21
CA ALA A 310 -26.56 -8.56 -6.90
C ALA A 310 -26.53 -9.61 -8.02
N ASP A 311 -26.61 -9.18 -9.27
CA ASP A 311 -26.61 -10.04 -10.44
C ASP A 311 -25.20 -10.53 -10.81
N TRP A 312 -24.22 -9.63 -10.83
CA TRP A 312 -22.86 -9.90 -11.28
C TRP A 312 -22.10 -10.85 -10.35
N THR A 313 -22.29 -10.74 -9.04
CA THR A 313 -21.63 -11.63 -8.06
C THR A 313 -22.29 -12.99 -7.93
N ALA A 314 -23.59 -13.12 -8.24
CA ALA A 314 -24.35 -14.37 -8.09
C ALA A 314 -23.66 -15.62 -8.68
N PRO A 315 -23.18 -15.63 -9.94
CA PRO A 315 -22.53 -16.81 -10.52
C PRO A 315 -21.14 -17.09 -9.94
N ILE A 316 -20.48 -16.11 -9.32
CA ILE A 316 -19.13 -16.28 -8.72
C ILE A 316 -19.16 -16.33 -7.19
N ARG A 317 -20.33 -16.28 -6.54
CA ARG A 317 -20.47 -16.21 -5.08
C ARG A 317 -19.65 -17.24 -4.31
N SER A 318 -19.51 -18.46 -4.87
CA SER A 318 -18.72 -19.54 -4.26
C SER A 318 -17.21 -19.29 -4.16
N SER A 319 -16.67 -18.31 -4.88
CA SER A 319 -15.28 -17.88 -4.77
C SER A 319 -15.07 -16.77 -3.74
N LEU A 320 -16.14 -16.14 -3.26
CA LEU A 320 -16.09 -14.96 -2.38
C LEU A 320 -16.56 -15.25 -0.95
N GLN A 321 -17.54 -16.14 -0.79
CA GLN A 321 -18.12 -16.49 0.51
C GLN A 321 -17.54 -17.80 1.04
N GLY A 322 -17.20 -17.82 2.34
CA GLY A 322 -16.57 -18.99 2.97
C GLY A 322 -15.16 -19.30 2.43
N THR A 323 -14.52 -18.29 1.84
CA THR A 323 -13.15 -18.34 1.32
C THR A 323 -12.28 -17.31 2.03
N GLU A 324 -10.97 -17.51 1.96
CA GLU A 324 -9.96 -16.61 2.51
C GLU A 324 -8.94 -16.23 1.43
N GLY A 325 -8.11 -15.22 1.68
CA GLY A 325 -7.04 -14.80 0.77
C GLY A 325 -5.96 -15.86 0.58
N GLY A 326 -5.64 -16.14 -0.68
CA GLY A 326 -4.62 -17.09 -1.11
C GLY A 326 -3.25 -16.45 -1.31
N GLY A 327 -2.19 -17.20 -1.01
CA GLY A 327 -0.80 -16.75 -1.05
C GLY A 327 -0.31 -16.11 0.25
N TYR A 328 -1.06 -16.29 1.34
CA TYR A 328 -0.79 -15.75 2.68
C TYR A 328 -0.88 -16.88 3.74
N MET A 329 -1.49 -16.61 4.90
CA MET A 329 -1.59 -17.54 6.04
C MET A 329 -2.42 -18.80 5.75
N TYR A 330 -3.38 -18.73 4.84
CA TYR A 330 -4.28 -19.85 4.52
C TYR A 330 -3.75 -20.74 3.39
N GLY A 331 -2.50 -20.52 2.96
CA GLY A 331 -1.91 -21.16 1.79
C GLY A 331 -2.47 -20.57 0.49
N GLY A 332 -2.43 -21.34 -0.60
CA GLY A 332 -2.90 -20.91 -1.92
C GLY A 332 -1.79 -20.44 -2.87
N MET A 333 -2.15 -20.28 -4.14
CA MET A 333 -1.28 -19.78 -5.22
C MET A 333 -0.97 -18.29 -5.06
N GLN A 334 0.04 -17.80 -5.78
CA GLN A 334 0.53 -16.42 -5.63
C GLN A 334 -0.41 -15.39 -6.29
N PRO A 335 -0.94 -14.40 -5.53
CA PRO A 335 -1.67 -13.26 -6.09
C PRO A 335 -0.70 -12.21 -6.68
N GLY A 336 -1.24 -11.21 -7.38
CA GLY A 336 -0.50 -10.05 -7.86
C GLY A 336 -0.46 -9.95 -9.38
N PHE A 337 0.67 -9.45 -9.91
CA PHE A 337 0.85 -9.25 -11.35
C PHE A 337 1.26 -10.54 -12.07
N TRP A 338 0.62 -10.79 -13.21
CA TRP A 338 0.84 -11.94 -14.08
C TRP A 338 1.04 -11.51 -15.53
N ASN A 339 1.55 -12.43 -16.36
CA ASN A 339 1.68 -12.26 -17.81
C ASN A 339 2.32 -10.91 -18.22
N ASP A 340 1.53 -10.04 -18.85
CA ASP A 340 1.88 -8.77 -19.49
C ASP A 340 1.24 -7.57 -18.76
N GLY A 341 1.16 -7.64 -17.43
CA GLY A 341 0.54 -6.59 -16.60
C GLY A 341 -0.89 -6.91 -16.18
N ALA A 342 -1.36 -8.14 -16.46
CA ALA A 342 -2.56 -8.68 -15.83
C ALA A 342 -2.40 -8.64 -14.30
N HIS A 343 -3.50 -8.43 -13.59
CA HIS A 343 -3.49 -8.37 -12.14
C HIS A 343 -4.66 -9.16 -11.59
N GLY A 344 -4.40 -9.94 -10.54
CA GLY A 344 -5.42 -10.76 -9.93
C GLY A 344 -5.08 -11.17 -8.52
N VAL A 345 -6.03 -11.85 -7.89
CA VAL A 345 -5.90 -12.38 -6.54
C VAL A 345 -6.34 -13.84 -6.52
N VAL A 346 -6.06 -14.51 -5.41
CA VAL A 346 -6.51 -15.88 -5.19
C VAL A 346 -7.37 -15.90 -3.94
N THR A 347 -8.50 -16.58 -3.99
CA THR A 347 -9.21 -16.99 -2.76
C THR A 347 -9.13 -18.50 -2.59
N VAL A 348 -9.19 -18.98 -1.36
CA VAL A 348 -9.05 -20.39 -1.03
C VAL A 348 -10.19 -20.83 -0.13
N GLY A 349 -10.76 -22.00 -0.44
CA GLY A 349 -11.61 -22.70 0.52
C GLY A 349 -10.76 -23.32 1.65
N PRO A 350 -11.39 -23.79 2.73
CA PRO A 350 -10.70 -24.42 3.85
C PRO A 350 -9.69 -25.49 3.41
N GLY A 351 -8.44 -25.36 3.87
CA GLY A 351 -7.33 -26.26 3.53
C GLY A 351 -6.77 -26.11 2.11
N ALA A 352 -7.14 -25.07 1.36
CA ALA A 352 -6.61 -24.72 0.03
C ALA A 352 -6.71 -25.81 -1.05
N ARG A 353 -7.61 -26.80 -0.86
CA ARG A 353 -7.92 -27.83 -1.87
C ARG A 353 -8.69 -27.29 -3.05
N THR A 354 -9.57 -26.33 -2.79
CA THR A 354 -10.24 -25.52 -3.81
C THR A 354 -9.68 -24.12 -3.71
N GLN A 355 -9.19 -23.60 -4.83
CA GLN A 355 -8.69 -22.24 -4.95
C GLN A 355 -9.40 -21.58 -6.12
N TYR A 356 -9.57 -20.27 -6.08
CA TYR A 356 -10.17 -19.50 -7.15
C TYR A 356 -9.19 -18.44 -7.60
N VAL A 357 -8.81 -18.49 -8.88
CA VAL A 357 -7.95 -17.50 -9.51
C VAL A 357 -8.86 -16.41 -10.08
N HIS A 358 -8.85 -15.24 -9.46
CA HIS A 358 -9.59 -14.06 -9.88
C HIS A 358 -8.72 -13.21 -10.80
N VAL A 359 -9.12 -13.06 -12.05
CA VAL A 359 -8.42 -12.25 -13.05
C VAL A 359 -9.15 -10.93 -13.21
N VAL A 360 -8.73 -9.94 -12.41
CA VAL A 360 -9.40 -8.63 -12.31
C VAL A 360 -8.97 -7.68 -13.43
N THR A 361 -7.69 -7.73 -13.82
CA THR A 361 -7.19 -7.15 -15.08
C THR A 361 -6.77 -8.28 -15.99
N ARG A 362 -7.42 -8.34 -17.15
CA ARG A 362 -7.19 -9.33 -18.19
C ARG A 362 -5.81 -9.15 -18.85
N PRO A 363 -5.08 -10.24 -19.15
CA PRO A 363 -3.88 -10.20 -20.00
C PRO A 363 -4.21 -9.94 -21.48
N GLY A 364 -3.23 -9.48 -22.26
CA GLY A 364 -3.36 -9.36 -23.73
C GLY A 364 -3.41 -10.71 -24.46
N THR A 365 -3.19 -11.81 -23.74
CA THR A 365 -3.18 -13.19 -24.25
C THR A 365 -4.44 -13.97 -23.84
N ASP A 366 -4.63 -15.16 -24.39
CA ASP A 366 -5.72 -16.09 -24.07
C ASP A 366 -5.35 -17.08 -22.95
N LEU A 367 -4.36 -16.74 -22.13
CA LEU A 367 -3.86 -17.59 -21.04
C LEU A 367 -3.51 -16.77 -19.81
N VAL A 368 -3.58 -17.42 -18.65
CA VAL A 368 -3.13 -16.85 -17.36
C VAL A 368 -2.06 -17.77 -16.79
N ARG A 369 -0.91 -17.20 -16.42
CA ARG A 369 0.20 -17.93 -15.81
C ARG A 369 0.59 -17.30 -14.47
N LEU A 370 0.51 -18.11 -13.41
CA LEU A 370 0.81 -17.71 -12.03
C LEU A 370 1.62 -18.78 -11.29
N ARG A 371 2.32 -18.39 -10.21
CA ARG A 371 3.06 -19.33 -9.37
C ARG A 371 2.11 -20.28 -8.66
N ASP A 372 2.41 -21.56 -8.76
CA ASP A 372 1.57 -22.62 -8.18
C ASP A 372 1.77 -22.78 -6.66
N ASN A 373 2.79 -22.14 -6.09
CA ASN A 373 3.17 -22.25 -4.68
C ASN A 373 3.21 -23.71 -4.19
N GLY A 374 3.69 -24.62 -5.05
CA GLY A 374 3.86 -26.05 -4.76
C GLY A 374 2.58 -26.89 -4.75
N TYR A 375 1.41 -26.29 -5.01
CA TYR A 375 0.15 -27.02 -5.14
C TYR A 375 0.06 -27.72 -6.49
N ARG A 376 -0.41 -28.97 -6.52
CA ARG A 376 -0.63 -29.68 -7.78
C ARG A 376 -2.09 -29.56 -8.21
N ALA A 377 -2.32 -28.88 -9.34
CA ALA A 377 -3.65 -28.75 -9.92
C ALA A 377 -4.10 -30.08 -10.54
N THR A 378 -5.35 -30.46 -10.29
CA THR A 378 -5.99 -31.66 -10.83
C THR A 378 -7.10 -31.33 -11.82
N LYS A 379 -7.74 -30.16 -11.68
CA LYS A 379 -8.79 -29.67 -12.58
C LYS A 379 -8.91 -28.16 -12.49
N VAL A 380 -9.18 -27.51 -13.62
CA VAL A 380 -9.49 -26.09 -13.71
C VAL A 380 -10.84 -25.93 -14.40
N THR A 381 -11.73 -25.11 -13.84
CA THR A 381 -13.07 -24.84 -14.37
C THR A 381 -13.35 -23.35 -14.32
N ASP A 382 -13.88 -22.77 -15.39
CA ASP A 382 -14.45 -21.43 -15.37
C ASP A 382 -15.70 -21.42 -14.48
N VAL A 383 -15.74 -20.53 -13.49
CA VAL A 383 -16.80 -20.54 -12.46
C VAL A 383 -18.16 -20.14 -13.03
N ARG A 384 -18.21 -19.17 -13.95
CA ARG A 384 -19.47 -18.65 -14.49
C ARG A 384 -20.10 -19.62 -15.48
N THR A 385 -19.29 -20.22 -16.34
CA THR A 385 -19.75 -21.07 -17.45
C THR A 385 -19.75 -22.55 -17.10
N GLY A 386 -19.00 -22.98 -16.08
CA GLY A 386 -18.77 -24.38 -15.76
C GLY A 386 -17.86 -25.11 -16.75
N LYS A 387 -17.27 -24.40 -17.72
CA LYS A 387 -16.39 -24.96 -18.75
C LYS A 387 -15.10 -25.47 -18.11
N VAL A 388 -14.76 -26.73 -18.38
CA VAL A 388 -13.46 -27.30 -17.97
C VAL A 388 -12.38 -26.69 -18.85
N MET A 389 -11.36 -26.10 -18.22
CA MET A 389 -10.27 -25.42 -18.89
C MET A 389 -9.08 -26.36 -19.07
N ALA A 390 -8.42 -26.24 -20.23
CA ALA A 390 -7.11 -26.84 -20.42
C ALA A 390 -6.08 -26.08 -19.57
N PHE A 391 -5.10 -26.79 -19.02
CA PHE A 391 -4.02 -26.16 -18.28
C PHE A 391 -2.73 -26.96 -18.42
N SER A 392 -1.61 -26.27 -18.24
CA SER A 392 -0.28 -26.85 -18.10
C SER A 392 0.28 -26.49 -16.73
N GLN A 393 1.10 -27.36 -16.15
CA GLN A 393 1.76 -27.08 -14.88
C GLN A 393 3.21 -27.59 -14.89
N SER A 394 4.16 -26.67 -14.77
CA SER A 394 5.59 -26.97 -14.79
C SER A 394 6.42 -25.80 -14.27
N GLY A 395 7.62 -26.06 -13.76
CA GLY A 395 8.55 -25.01 -13.35
C GLY A 395 8.07 -24.17 -12.16
N GLY A 396 7.10 -24.68 -11.40
CA GLY A 396 6.47 -23.97 -10.27
C GLY A 396 5.35 -23.02 -10.69
N TYR A 397 4.81 -23.18 -11.90
CA TYR A 397 3.72 -22.35 -12.41
C TYR A 397 2.56 -23.20 -12.91
N LEU A 398 1.35 -22.73 -12.64
CA LEU A 398 0.13 -23.13 -13.35
C LEU A 398 -0.08 -22.19 -14.54
N THR A 399 -0.51 -22.73 -15.69
CA THR A 399 -0.92 -21.95 -16.85
C THR A 399 -2.28 -22.43 -17.34
N ILE A 400 -3.29 -21.59 -17.21
CA ILE A 400 -4.66 -21.83 -17.69
C ILE A 400 -4.74 -21.36 -19.15
N LEU A 401 -5.27 -22.20 -20.04
CA LEU A 401 -5.17 -22.05 -21.50
C LEU A 401 -6.54 -21.90 -22.18
N GLY A 402 -6.55 -21.25 -23.34
CA GLY A 402 -7.71 -21.19 -24.22
C GLY A 402 -8.87 -20.37 -23.66
N ILE A 403 -8.54 -19.28 -22.97
CA ILE A 403 -9.50 -18.36 -22.36
C ILE A 403 -10.02 -17.41 -23.43
N ALA A 404 -11.23 -17.68 -23.91
CA ALA A 404 -11.93 -16.85 -24.87
C ALA A 404 -12.97 -15.93 -24.22
N ASP A 405 -13.59 -16.41 -23.14
CA ASP A 405 -14.71 -15.75 -22.47
C ASP A 405 -14.20 -14.98 -21.26
N TRP A 406 -14.02 -13.68 -21.42
CA TRP A 406 -13.55 -12.78 -20.37
C TRP A 406 -14.72 -11.97 -19.81
N ASP A 407 -14.95 -12.09 -18.50
CA ASP A 407 -15.78 -11.11 -17.79
C ASP A 407 -15.05 -9.76 -17.77
N PRO A 408 -15.75 -8.64 -17.99
CA PRO A 408 -15.13 -7.33 -17.94
C PRO A 408 -14.42 -7.10 -16.60
N TYR A 409 -15.04 -7.45 -15.46
CA TYR A 409 -14.62 -7.05 -14.12
C TYR A 409 -13.78 -8.09 -13.39
N ASP A 410 -14.17 -9.37 -13.49
CA ASP A 410 -13.46 -10.48 -12.85
C ASP A 410 -13.78 -11.82 -13.50
N THR A 411 -12.78 -12.39 -14.18
CA THR A 411 -12.86 -13.76 -14.72
C THR A 411 -12.31 -14.73 -13.68
N VAL A 412 -13.13 -15.68 -13.23
CA VAL A 412 -12.80 -16.54 -12.10
C VAL A 412 -12.64 -17.99 -12.53
N PHE A 413 -11.50 -18.59 -12.21
CA PHE A 413 -11.23 -20.01 -12.41
C PHE A 413 -11.16 -20.77 -11.10
N LYS A 414 -12.01 -21.78 -10.93
CA LYS A 414 -11.90 -22.76 -9.84
C LYS A 414 -10.79 -23.76 -10.17
N VAL A 415 -9.77 -23.81 -9.33
CA VAL A 415 -8.65 -24.75 -9.38
C VAL A 415 -8.80 -25.76 -8.25
N GLU A 416 -9.04 -27.01 -8.60
CA GLU A 416 -9.01 -28.13 -7.67
C GLU A 416 -7.57 -28.64 -7.58
N THR A 417 -7.08 -28.85 -6.35
CA THR A 417 -5.72 -29.32 -6.07
C THR A 417 -5.76 -30.57 -5.19
N ASP A 418 -4.64 -31.31 -5.14
CA ASP A 418 -4.48 -32.41 -4.18
C ASP A 418 -4.34 -31.95 -2.71
N GLY A 419 -4.38 -30.64 -2.46
CA GLY A 419 -4.27 -30.00 -1.15
C GLY A 419 -2.90 -30.07 -0.50
N ARG A 420 -1.87 -30.58 -1.20
CA ARG A 420 -0.53 -30.78 -0.65
C ARG A 420 0.47 -29.88 -1.36
N GLN A 421 1.27 -29.19 -0.57
CA GLN A 421 2.45 -28.47 -1.06
C GLN A 421 3.64 -29.42 -1.25
N GLN A 422 3.48 -30.43 -2.13
CA GLN A 422 4.42 -31.56 -2.25
C GLN A 422 5.84 -31.16 -2.64
N SER A 423 6.03 -29.95 -3.14
CA SER A 423 7.32 -29.42 -3.55
C SER A 423 8.11 -28.78 -2.40
N TYR A 424 7.52 -28.63 -1.21
CA TYR A 424 8.14 -28.00 -0.05
C TYR A 424 8.46 -29.01 1.06
N TYR A 425 9.56 -28.77 1.78
CA TYR A 425 9.82 -29.51 3.01
C TYR A 425 8.78 -29.15 4.09
N PRO A 426 8.34 -30.13 4.91
CA PRO A 426 7.56 -29.83 6.10
C PRO A 426 8.30 -28.86 7.02
N GLN A 427 7.61 -27.83 7.51
CA GLN A 427 8.22 -26.76 8.31
C GLN A 427 8.91 -27.28 9.57
N ASN A 428 8.26 -28.22 10.27
CA ASN A 428 8.83 -28.89 11.44
C ASN A 428 10.10 -29.73 11.18
N SER A 429 10.49 -29.93 9.92
CA SER A 429 11.75 -30.60 9.55
C SER A 429 12.92 -29.63 9.38
N LEU A 430 12.65 -28.32 9.37
CA LEU A 430 13.61 -27.25 9.20
C LEU A 430 14.01 -26.66 10.56
N ARG A 431 15.19 -26.03 10.61
CA ARG A 431 15.61 -25.19 11.74
C ARG A 431 16.11 -23.87 11.20
N ALA A 432 15.91 -22.80 11.95
CA ALA A 432 16.34 -21.47 11.56
C ALA A 432 17.17 -20.79 12.65
N THR A 433 18.20 -20.06 12.22
CA THR A 433 18.96 -19.11 13.04
C THR A 433 19.07 -17.79 12.29
N ALA A 434 19.28 -16.69 13.01
CA ALA A 434 19.49 -15.39 12.39
C ALA A 434 20.67 -14.65 13.02
N SER A 435 21.26 -13.71 12.26
CA SER A 435 22.31 -12.82 12.77
C SER A 435 21.79 -11.76 13.74
N SER A 436 20.49 -11.46 13.70
CA SER A 436 19.79 -10.60 14.65
C SER A 436 18.36 -11.10 14.86
N ALA A 437 17.79 -10.83 16.03
CA ALA A 437 16.39 -11.07 16.33
C ALA A 437 15.94 -10.14 17.45
N ALA A 438 14.74 -9.58 17.38
CA ALA A 438 14.14 -8.87 18.50
C ALA A 438 13.74 -9.85 19.60
N THR A 439 13.66 -9.37 20.85
CA THR A 439 13.18 -10.20 21.98
C THR A 439 11.75 -10.64 21.72
N GLY A 440 11.47 -11.95 21.85
CA GLY A 440 10.13 -12.53 21.61
C GLY A 440 9.84 -12.89 20.15
N HIS A 441 10.73 -12.56 19.21
CA HIS A 441 10.55 -12.80 17.77
C HIS A 441 11.78 -13.52 17.15
N PRO A 442 12.13 -14.72 17.65
CA PRO A 442 13.32 -15.44 17.23
C PRO A 442 13.26 -15.95 15.79
N ALA A 443 14.42 -16.29 15.24
CA ALA A 443 14.51 -16.83 13.88
C ALA A 443 13.74 -18.14 13.68
N THR A 444 13.48 -18.91 14.74
CA THR A 444 12.72 -20.16 14.69
C THR A 444 11.29 -19.97 14.19
N ASP A 445 10.73 -18.77 14.36
CA ASP A 445 9.35 -18.47 13.99
C ASP A 445 9.15 -18.52 12.47
N VAL A 446 10.19 -18.26 11.66
CA VAL A 446 10.08 -18.35 10.19
C VAL A 446 9.83 -19.77 9.66
N VAL A 447 9.94 -20.80 10.50
CA VAL A 447 9.76 -22.21 10.14
C VAL A 447 8.88 -22.97 11.14
N ASP A 448 8.08 -22.27 11.95
CA ASP A 448 7.20 -22.91 12.92
C ASP A 448 5.81 -23.28 12.33
N GLY A 449 5.47 -22.68 11.18
CA GLY A 449 4.18 -22.88 10.49
C GLY A 449 3.04 -22.01 11.04
N SER A 450 3.33 -21.02 11.86
CA SER A 450 2.40 -20.04 12.42
C SER A 450 2.54 -18.69 11.71
N HIS A 451 1.43 -17.98 11.54
CA HIS A 451 1.42 -16.57 11.13
C HIS A 451 1.12 -15.61 12.31
N GLU A 452 0.85 -16.16 13.49
CA GLU A 452 0.76 -15.38 14.73
C GLU A 452 2.16 -15.05 15.28
N ASN A 453 3.13 -15.93 15.02
CA ASN A 453 4.54 -15.70 15.31
C ASN A 453 5.25 -15.14 14.07
N TYR A 454 6.37 -14.45 14.28
CA TYR A 454 7.18 -13.90 13.20
C TYR A 454 8.58 -13.61 13.73
N TRP A 455 9.56 -13.64 12.82
CA TRP A 455 10.90 -13.12 13.10
C TRP A 455 10.96 -11.62 12.82
N ASP A 456 11.60 -10.87 13.72
CA ASP A 456 11.88 -9.44 13.58
C ASP A 456 13.39 -9.20 13.59
N SER A 457 13.89 -8.42 12.62
CA SER A 457 15.32 -8.16 12.46
C SER A 457 15.96 -7.32 13.57
N ASP A 458 15.19 -6.78 14.52
CA ASP A 458 15.63 -5.83 15.55
C ASP A 458 16.16 -4.52 14.94
N GLY A 459 15.64 -4.13 13.78
CA GLY A 459 16.09 -2.95 13.03
C GLY A 459 17.54 -3.02 12.52
N LYS A 460 18.16 -4.20 12.54
CA LYS A 460 19.56 -4.40 12.12
C LYS A 460 19.59 -4.84 10.66
N LEU A 461 20.27 -4.07 9.82
CA LEU A 461 20.56 -4.39 8.42
C LEU A 461 22.03 -4.06 8.09
N PRO A 462 22.73 -4.85 7.25
CA PRO A 462 22.27 -6.12 6.68
C PRO A 462 22.08 -7.18 7.78
N THR A 463 21.16 -8.11 7.55
CA THR A 463 20.92 -9.25 8.44
C THR A 463 20.70 -10.51 7.62
N SER A 464 20.71 -11.67 8.27
CA SER A 464 20.55 -12.96 7.60
C SER A 464 19.74 -13.94 8.42
N VAL A 465 18.97 -14.77 7.72
CA VAL A 465 18.31 -15.97 8.23
C VAL A 465 18.96 -17.18 7.57
N THR A 466 19.42 -18.13 8.37
CA THR A 466 20.00 -19.40 7.94
C THR A 466 19.05 -20.54 8.26
N ILE A 467 18.63 -21.28 7.22
CA ILE A 467 17.81 -22.47 7.32
C ILE A 467 18.71 -23.72 7.23
N ASP A 468 18.68 -24.57 8.27
CA ASP A 468 19.29 -25.91 8.28
C ASP A 468 18.24 -26.94 7.85
N LEU A 469 18.53 -27.65 6.76
CA LEU A 469 17.70 -28.74 6.22
C LEU A 469 17.88 -30.06 6.98
N GLY A 470 18.73 -30.09 8.02
CA GLY A 470 19.07 -31.24 8.85
C GLY A 470 20.10 -32.18 8.22
N SER A 471 20.10 -32.28 6.89
CA SER A 471 21.08 -33.04 6.11
C SER A 471 21.30 -32.39 4.75
N ARG A 472 22.29 -32.88 3.99
CA ARG A 472 22.48 -32.46 2.61
C ARG A 472 21.28 -32.89 1.76
N ARG A 473 20.53 -31.93 1.22
CA ARG A 473 19.26 -32.12 0.52
C ARG A 473 19.14 -31.17 -0.68
N LYS A 474 18.20 -31.47 -1.58
CA LYS A 474 17.91 -30.63 -2.76
C LYS A 474 17.11 -29.40 -2.34
N ALA A 475 17.45 -28.24 -2.89
CA ALA A 475 16.71 -26.99 -2.77
C ALA A 475 16.65 -26.29 -4.13
N THR A 476 15.50 -25.69 -4.46
CA THR A 476 15.26 -25.02 -5.75
C THR A 476 14.83 -23.56 -5.61
N SER A 477 14.09 -23.24 -4.55
CA SER A 477 13.67 -21.87 -4.25
C SER A 477 13.37 -21.68 -2.76
N LEU A 478 13.36 -20.41 -2.34
CA LEU A 478 12.75 -19.96 -1.09
C LEU A 478 11.43 -19.28 -1.43
N ALA A 479 10.36 -19.63 -0.72
CA ALA A 479 9.10 -18.89 -0.72
C ALA A 479 9.02 -18.12 0.60
N VAL A 480 8.92 -16.79 0.53
CA VAL A 480 9.04 -15.88 1.67
C VAL A 480 7.72 -15.14 1.85
N ASN A 481 7.03 -15.44 2.95
CA ASN A 481 5.88 -14.67 3.41
C ASN A 481 6.37 -13.59 4.35
N GLN A 482 6.40 -12.35 3.85
CA GLN A 482 6.77 -11.19 4.62
C GLN A 482 5.53 -10.70 5.37
N ARG A 483 5.72 -10.19 6.60
CA ARG A 483 4.59 -9.75 7.40
C ARG A 483 3.89 -8.59 6.72
N GLU A 484 2.56 -8.62 6.67
CA GLU A 484 1.74 -7.60 5.99
C GLU A 484 1.48 -6.38 6.89
N TRP A 485 2.56 -5.75 7.38
CA TRP A 485 2.52 -4.69 8.39
C TRP A 485 2.88 -3.29 7.87
N SER A 486 2.98 -3.14 6.54
CA SER A 486 3.27 -1.88 5.86
C SER A 486 2.65 -1.90 4.45
N PRO A 487 2.37 -0.73 3.83
CA PRO A 487 1.97 -0.70 2.43
C PRO A 487 3.09 -1.24 1.52
N THR A 488 2.78 -1.50 0.26
CA THR A 488 3.73 -2.01 -0.73
C THR A 488 4.51 -0.92 -1.46
N HIS A 489 4.28 0.35 -1.16
CA HIS A 489 4.91 1.46 -1.87
C HIS A 489 4.94 2.73 -1.01
N ALA A 490 5.85 3.62 -1.35
CA ALA A 490 5.91 4.96 -0.77
C ALA A 490 4.60 5.72 -1.06
N ARG A 491 4.00 6.26 -0.01
CA ARG A 491 2.77 7.07 -0.05
C ARG A 491 2.69 7.98 1.19
N SER A 492 1.67 8.82 1.22
CA SER A 492 1.32 9.61 2.41
C SER A 492 -0.17 9.48 2.65
N THR A 493 -0.57 9.18 3.89
CA THR A 493 -1.97 9.16 4.32
C THR A 493 -2.15 10.22 5.39
N PHE A 494 -3.01 11.21 5.15
CA PHE A 494 -3.24 12.34 6.07
C PHE A 494 -1.94 13.05 6.52
N GLY A 495 -0.94 13.11 5.63
CA GLY A 495 0.36 13.71 5.91
C GLY A 495 1.36 12.77 6.58
N ARG A 496 0.98 11.56 7.00
CA ARG A 496 1.90 10.56 7.57
C ARG A 496 2.61 9.81 6.44
N PRO A 497 3.95 9.89 6.33
CA PRO A 497 4.69 9.18 5.30
C PRO A 497 4.72 7.69 5.61
N GLU A 498 4.39 6.89 4.61
CA GLU A 498 4.42 5.44 4.68
C GLU A 498 5.29 4.88 3.55
N ASP A 499 5.93 3.74 3.78
CA ASP A 499 6.69 3.02 2.76
C ASP A 499 6.79 1.53 3.14
N SER A 500 7.35 0.71 2.25
CA SER A 500 7.37 -0.75 2.42
C SER A 500 8.55 -1.23 3.28
N ALA A 501 8.24 -1.88 4.40
CA ALA A 501 9.21 -2.58 5.25
C ALA A 501 9.74 -3.89 4.62
N ARG A 502 9.30 -4.24 3.40
CA ARG A 502 9.67 -5.49 2.73
C ARG A 502 11.13 -5.49 2.27
N ILE A 503 11.69 -6.67 2.13
CA ILE A 503 12.99 -6.95 1.53
C ILE A 503 13.07 -6.26 0.17
N LYS A 504 14.11 -5.44 -0.02
CA LYS A 504 14.50 -4.95 -1.34
C LYS A 504 15.67 -5.78 -1.85
N ASP A 505 16.91 -5.43 -1.50
CA ASP A 505 18.10 -6.12 -1.98
C ASP A 505 18.46 -7.32 -1.11
N TYR A 506 18.77 -8.47 -1.74
CA TYR A 506 19.15 -9.69 -1.04
C TYR A 506 20.29 -10.46 -1.71
N SER A 507 20.89 -11.38 -0.95
CA SER A 507 21.69 -12.48 -1.49
C SER A 507 21.31 -13.82 -0.84
N VAL A 508 21.34 -14.90 -1.61
CA VAL A 508 21.18 -16.27 -1.09
C VAL A 508 22.46 -17.05 -1.31
N SER A 509 22.91 -17.73 -0.25
CA SER A 509 24.09 -18.59 -0.27
C SER A 509 23.76 -19.99 0.25
N THR A 510 24.49 -20.99 -0.25
CA THR A 510 24.38 -22.39 0.18
C THR A 510 25.65 -22.84 0.90
N SER A 511 25.52 -23.78 1.85
CA SER A 511 26.67 -24.42 2.51
C SER A 511 26.37 -25.88 2.88
N ASP A 512 27.39 -26.74 2.90
CA ASP A 512 27.28 -28.11 3.42
C ASP A 512 27.61 -28.20 4.92
N ASP A 513 28.39 -27.25 5.46
CA ASP A 513 28.94 -27.29 6.82
C ASP A 513 28.58 -26.07 7.70
N GLY A 514 27.87 -25.09 7.13
CA GLY A 514 27.47 -23.86 7.81
C GLY A 514 28.59 -22.83 7.97
N ARG A 515 29.80 -23.11 7.45
CA ARG A 515 30.99 -22.26 7.57
C ARG A 515 31.45 -21.74 6.22
N HIS A 516 31.51 -22.61 5.21
CA HIS A 516 31.91 -22.25 3.85
C HIS A 516 30.67 -21.98 3.00
N TRP A 517 30.52 -20.73 2.58
CA TRP A 517 29.33 -20.26 1.87
C TRP A 517 29.63 -19.96 0.41
N ARG A 518 28.72 -20.40 -0.48
CA ARG A 518 28.73 -20.03 -1.90
C ARG A 518 27.46 -19.28 -2.24
N THR A 519 27.57 -18.04 -2.71
CA THR A 519 26.44 -17.27 -3.22
C THR A 519 25.89 -17.91 -4.50
N VAL A 520 24.58 -18.12 -4.55
CA VAL A 520 23.87 -18.75 -5.67
C VAL A 520 22.85 -17.80 -6.32
N ARG A 521 22.45 -16.73 -5.62
CA ARG A 521 21.54 -15.71 -6.14
C ARG A 521 21.79 -14.37 -5.46
N THR A 522 21.68 -13.29 -6.22
CA THR A 522 21.55 -11.91 -5.74
C THR A 522 20.45 -11.23 -6.55
N GLY A 523 19.75 -10.27 -5.96
CA GLY A 523 18.69 -9.56 -6.67
C GLY A 523 17.91 -8.62 -5.78
N ALA A 524 16.83 -8.08 -6.32
CA ALA A 524 15.80 -7.38 -5.57
C ALA A 524 14.53 -8.25 -5.53
N LEU A 525 13.77 -8.19 -4.43
CA LEU A 525 12.41 -8.75 -4.36
C LEU A 525 11.39 -7.66 -4.64
N PRO A 526 10.33 -7.94 -5.42
CA PRO A 526 9.22 -6.99 -5.60
C PRO A 526 8.62 -6.58 -4.26
N SER A 527 8.32 -5.28 -4.15
CA SER A 527 7.51 -4.78 -3.05
C SER A 527 6.05 -5.09 -3.35
N ALA A 528 5.60 -6.29 -2.97
CA ALA A 528 4.26 -6.80 -3.22
C ALA A 528 3.72 -7.55 -1.99
N ARG A 529 2.40 -7.64 -1.90
CA ARG A 529 1.72 -8.46 -0.90
C ARG A 529 1.79 -9.94 -1.28
N GLY A 530 1.68 -10.80 -0.27
CA GLY A 530 1.67 -12.25 -0.41
C GLY A 530 3.05 -12.82 -0.68
N VAL A 531 3.11 -14.14 -0.73
CA VAL A 531 4.34 -14.91 -0.88
C VAL A 531 5.21 -14.42 -2.05
N GLN A 532 6.48 -14.16 -1.79
CA GLN A 532 7.49 -13.83 -2.81
C GLN A 532 8.50 -14.96 -2.96
N PHE A 533 9.00 -15.18 -4.18
CA PHE A 533 9.89 -16.30 -4.49
C PHE A 533 11.31 -15.86 -4.83
N ILE A 534 12.28 -16.59 -4.28
CA ILE A 534 13.68 -16.50 -4.67
C ILE A 534 14.10 -17.86 -5.25
N ASP A 535 14.11 -17.97 -6.57
CA ASP A 535 14.62 -19.18 -7.23
C ASP A 535 16.16 -19.17 -7.27
N ILE A 536 16.74 -20.27 -6.78
CA ILE A 536 18.20 -20.44 -6.66
C ILE A 536 18.74 -21.47 -7.65
N GLY A 537 17.87 -22.06 -8.47
CA GLY A 537 18.19 -23.19 -9.33
C GLY A 537 18.38 -24.46 -8.51
N GLU A 538 18.63 -25.59 -9.17
CA GLU A 538 18.83 -26.85 -8.45
C GLU A 538 20.15 -26.83 -7.68
N ARG A 539 20.07 -26.81 -6.34
CA ARG A 539 21.21 -26.86 -5.44
C ARG A 539 21.07 -28.05 -4.50
N THR A 540 22.19 -28.66 -4.15
CA THR A 540 22.26 -29.68 -3.11
C THR A 540 23.16 -29.17 -2.00
N ALA A 541 22.59 -28.91 -0.84
CA ALA A 541 23.26 -28.29 0.30
C ALA A 541 22.58 -28.71 1.61
N ARG A 542 23.22 -28.47 2.75
CA ARG A 542 22.57 -28.61 4.06
C ARG A 542 21.97 -27.30 4.56
N TYR A 543 22.64 -26.18 4.29
CA TYR A 543 22.26 -24.87 4.78
C TYR A 543 21.94 -23.92 3.62
N LEU A 544 20.91 -23.11 3.82
CA LEU A 544 20.53 -21.98 2.97
C LEU A 544 20.58 -20.72 3.82
N LYS A 545 21.26 -19.67 3.36
CA LYS A 545 21.31 -18.38 4.05
C LYS A 545 20.75 -17.29 3.15
N LEU A 546 19.64 -16.68 3.58
CA LEU A 546 19.09 -15.46 3.00
C LEU A 546 19.68 -14.28 3.75
N GLU A 547 20.53 -13.50 3.10
CA GLU A 547 21.04 -12.23 3.60
C GLU A 547 20.22 -11.08 2.98
N VAL A 548 19.53 -10.33 3.83
CA VAL A 548 18.79 -9.13 3.48
C VAL A 548 19.68 -7.92 3.68
N ARG A 549 19.91 -7.16 2.61
CA ARG A 549 20.86 -6.03 2.61
C ARG A 549 20.19 -4.72 2.99
N ASN A 550 18.95 -4.53 2.55
CA ASN A 550 18.13 -3.36 2.84
C ASN A 550 16.65 -3.66 2.57
N THR A 551 15.78 -2.75 3.01
CA THR A 551 14.33 -2.77 2.73
C THR A 551 13.94 -1.68 1.73
N TRP A 552 12.68 -1.68 1.31
CA TRP A 552 12.13 -0.68 0.38
C TRP A 552 11.97 0.70 1.03
N ALA A 553 11.59 0.75 2.30
CA ALA A 553 11.41 1.98 3.04
C ALA A 553 12.68 2.82 3.07
N GLY A 554 12.53 4.14 2.87
CA GLY A 554 13.59 5.12 3.08
C GLY A 554 13.41 5.90 4.39
N PRO A 555 14.39 6.73 4.78
CA PRO A 555 14.36 7.50 6.03
C PRO A 555 13.14 8.42 6.21
N GLN A 556 12.48 8.78 5.10
CA GLN A 556 11.24 9.58 5.11
C GLN A 556 10.06 8.86 5.77
N ALA A 557 10.08 7.54 5.90
CA ALA A 557 9.05 6.74 6.55
C ALA A 557 9.66 5.98 7.75
N PRO A 558 9.99 6.68 8.85
CA PRO A 558 10.81 6.15 9.93
C PRO A 558 10.22 4.93 10.66
N ASP A 559 8.88 4.80 10.67
CA ASP A 559 8.20 3.64 11.27
C ASP A 559 8.48 2.33 10.52
N PHE A 560 8.84 2.41 9.24
CA PHE A 560 9.15 1.26 8.38
C PHE A 560 10.63 1.18 7.97
N PHE A 561 11.38 2.28 8.10
CA PHE A 561 12.77 2.37 7.65
C PHE A 561 13.68 1.38 8.40
N GLY A 562 14.32 0.48 7.64
CA GLY A 562 15.23 -0.54 8.19
C GLY A 562 14.57 -1.62 9.05
N ARG A 563 13.24 -1.58 9.19
CA ARG A 563 12.46 -2.58 9.94
C ARG A 563 12.07 -3.73 9.01
N LEU A 564 12.28 -4.96 9.45
CA LEU A 564 11.96 -6.15 8.67
C LEU A 564 11.32 -7.21 9.55
N ARG A 565 10.18 -7.74 9.11
CA ARG A 565 9.47 -8.84 9.75
C ARG A 565 9.08 -9.90 8.72
N ILE A 566 9.31 -11.17 9.03
CA ILE A 566 9.00 -12.31 8.16
C ILE A 566 8.19 -13.32 8.97
N ASP A 567 7.02 -13.67 8.46
CA ASP A 567 6.17 -14.69 9.09
C ASP A 567 6.70 -16.10 8.76
N GLU A 568 7.08 -16.36 7.50
CA GLU A 568 7.43 -17.72 7.08
C GLU A 568 8.43 -17.77 5.91
N ILE A 569 9.34 -18.75 5.93
CA ILE A 569 10.19 -19.14 4.80
C ILE A 569 9.99 -20.63 4.50
N LYS A 570 9.40 -20.97 3.34
CA LYS A 570 9.36 -22.35 2.83
C LYS A 570 10.54 -22.64 1.92
N VAL A 571 11.08 -23.85 2.00
CA VAL A 571 12.16 -24.32 1.09
C VAL A 571 11.60 -25.34 0.11
N ALA A 572 11.61 -25.00 -1.18
CA ALA A 572 11.20 -25.92 -2.23
C ALA A 572 12.34 -26.87 -2.61
N HIS A 573 12.01 -28.10 -2.98
CA HIS A 573 12.95 -29.14 -3.45
C HIS A 573 12.66 -29.64 -4.87
N GLY A 574 11.67 -29.06 -5.55
CA GLY A 574 11.26 -29.43 -6.90
C GLY A 574 10.06 -28.63 -7.37
N ALA A 575 9.48 -29.07 -8.48
CA ALA A 575 8.23 -28.57 -9.02
C ALA A 575 7.52 -29.70 -9.78
N PRO A 576 6.20 -29.60 -10.03
CA PRO A 576 5.51 -30.51 -10.94
C PRO A 576 6.16 -30.52 -12.33
N VAL A 577 6.14 -31.69 -12.98
CA VAL A 577 6.55 -31.87 -14.39
C VAL A 577 5.31 -31.96 -15.27
N SER A 578 5.38 -31.39 -16.48
CA SER A 578 4.22 -31.36 -17.39
C SER A 578 3.81 -32.76 -17.85
N GLY A 579 2.50 -33.03 -17.88
CA GLY A 579 1.93 -34.34 -18.23
C GLY A 579 1.32 -34.44 -19.63
N SER A 580 0.97 -33.34 -20.31
CA SER A 580 0.35 -33.43 -21.66
C SER A 580 0.18 -32.10 -22.42
N ALA A 581 -0.29 -31.01 -21.79
CA ALA A 581 -0.52 -29.74 -22.48
C ALA A 581 0.76 -28.87 -22.49
N GLN A 582 1.21 -28.47 -23.68
CA GLN A 582 2.30 -27.51 -23.83
C GLN A 582 1.78 -26.09 -23.65
N VAL A 583 2.58 -25.22 -23.03
CA VAL A 583 2.30 -23.79 -23.05
C VAL A 583 2.50 -23.30 -24.50
N PRO A 584 1.72 -22.32 -24.99
CA PRO A 584 2.00 -21.71 -26.28
C PRO A 584 3.41 -21.11 -26.33
N LEU A 585 4.03 -21.15 -27.51
CA LEU A 585 5.31 -20.49 -27.81
C LEU A 585 6.52 -20.98 -26.97
N GLU A 586 6.50 -22.24 -26.52
CA GLU A 586 7.68 -22.92 -25.97
C GLU A 586 8.79 -23.02 -27.03
N ALA A 587 10.03 -22.72 -26.67
CA ALA A 587 11.13 -22.70 -27.62
C ALA A 587 11.44 -24.11 -28.13
N GLU A 588 11.41 -25.11 -27.26
CA GLU A 588 11.67 -26.51 -27.60
C GLU A 588 10.52 -27.22 -28.31
N SER A 589 9.39 -26.53 -28.56
CA SER A 589 8.26 -27.11 -29.26
C SER A 589 8.71 -27.75 -30.58
N ARG A 590 8.14 -28.92 -30.87
CA ARG A 590 8.41 -29.65 -32.13
C ARG A 590 7.86 -28.93 -33.36
N SER A 591 6.97 -27.95 -33.17
CA SER A 591 6.45 -27.09 -34.23
C SER A 591 7.44 -26.03 -34.72
N ASN A 592 8.51 -25.78 -33.97
CA ASN A 592 9.50 -24.76 -34.32
C ASN A 592 10.60 -25.36 -35.19
N ASP A 593 11.03 -24.58 -36.19
CA ASP A 593 12.22 -24.94 -36.97
C ASP A 593 13.47 -24.58 -36.18
N ARG A 594 14.42 -25.52 -36.10
CA ARG A 594 15.67 -25.37 -35.37
C ARG A 594 16.83 -25.59 -36.34
N ASP A 595 17.76 -24.65 -36.36
CA ASP A 595 18.92 -24.68 -37.25
C ASP A 595 20.23 -24.92 -36.48
N GLY A 596 21.16 -25.62 -37.13
CA GLY A 596 22.54 -25.76 -36.68
C GLY A 596 22.66 -26.51 -35.35
N GLY A 597 23.39 -25.91 -34.40
CA GLY A 597 23.70 -26.49 -33.09
C GLY A 597 22.61 -26.35 -32.03
N VAL A 598 21.47 -25.74 -32.36
CA VAL A 598 20.37 -25.50 -31.41
C VAL A 598 19.67 -26.82 -31.06
N ARG A 599 19.60 -27.14 -29.76
CA ARG A 599 19.03 -28.40 -29.28
C ARG A 599 18.33 -28.27 -27.93
N PRO A 600 17.34 -29.11 -27.62
CA PRO A 600 16.73 -29.16 -26.29
C PRO A 600 17.71 -29.57 -25.20
N SER A 601 17.46 -29.09 -23.99
CA SER A 601 18.15 -29.47 -22.77
C SER A 601 17.15 -29.43 -21.62
N ALA A 602 17.23 -30.38 -20.71
CA ALA A 602 16.42 -30.37 -19.49
C ALA A 602 16.64 -29.09 -18.68
N CYS A 603 15.56 -28.56 -18.10
CA CYS A 603 15.57 -27.41 -17.21
C CYS A 603 14.34 -27.50 -16.28
N GLY A 604 14.51 -27.91 -15.03
CA GLY A 604 13.39 -28.15 -14.12
C GLY A 604 12.55 -26.91 -13.78
N ALA A 605 13.15 -25.72 -13.84
CA ALA A 605 12.47 -24.44 -13.58
C ALA A 605 11.83 -23.81 -14.83
N CYS A 606 12.14 -24.34 -16.02
CA CYS A 606 11.63 -23.84 -17.29
C CYS A 606 10.20 -24.33 -17.54
N SER A 607 9.45 -23.62 -18.37
CA SER A 607 8.18 -24.14 -18.89
C SER A 607 8.44 -25.41 -19.72
N GLY A 608 7.48 -26.33 -19.71
CA GLY A 608 7.68 -27.67 -20.28
C GLY A 608 8.80 -28.52 -19.64
N SER A 609 9.46 -28.03 -18.59
CA SER A 609 10.67 -28.62 -17.98
C SER A 609 11.87 -28.74 -18.94
N SER A 610 11.91 -27.92 -20.00
CA SER A 610 12.93 -27.95 -21.04
C SER A 610 13.26 -26.54 -21.53
N ARG A 611 14.37 -26.41 -22.25
CA ARG A 611 14.79 -25.17 -22.94
C ARG A 611 15.59 -25.52 -24.18
N LEU A 612 15.81 -24.56 -25.07
CA LEU A 612 16.82 -24.65 -26.12
C LEU A 612 18.17 -24.09 -25.66
N VAL A 613 19.25 -24.76 -26.07
CA VAL A 613 20.64 -24.32 -25.89
C VAL A 613 21.41 -24.45 -27.22
N GLY A 614 22.64 -23.92 -27.28
CA GLY A 614 23.48 -24.03 -28.49
C GLY A 614 23.39 -22.82 -29.43
N PHE A 615 22.79 -21.72 -28.98
CA PHE A 615 22.82 -20.43 -29.68
C PHE A 615 24.23 -19.82 -29.73
N GLY A 616 24.49 -19.02 -30.77
CA GLY A 616 25.74 -18.28 -30.96
C GLY A 616 26.28 -18.39 -32.40
N GLY A 617 27.20 -17.52 -32.80
CA GLY A 617 27.79 -17.54 -34.14
C GLY A 617 26.85 -17.08 -35.27
N GLY A 618 25.77 -16.36 -34.94
CA GLY A 618 24.83 -15.79 -35.90
C GLY A 618 23.63 -16.68 -36.22
N ALA A 619 22.91 -16.31 -37.29
CA ALA A 619 21.61 -16.90 -37.64
C ALA A 619 21.65 -18.37 -38.10
N ARG A 620 22.84 -18.98 -38.24
CA ARG A 620 22.96 -20.42 -38.54
C ARG A 620 22.57 -21.32 -37.37
N ASN A 621 22.59 -20.76 -36.15
CA ASN A 621 22.14 -21.43 -34.93
C ASN A 621 20.92 -20.66 -34.41
N SER A 622 19.74 -21.04 -34.88
CA SER A 622 18.50 -20.31 -34.64
C SER A 622 17.33 -21.21 -34.29
N VAL A 623 16.29 -20.62 -33.71
CA VAL A 623 14.94 -21.20 -33.64
C VAL A 623 13.98 -20.24 -34.33
N THR A 624 13.07 -20.77 -35.15
CA THR A 624 12.03 -20.01 -35.82
C THR A 624 10.66 -20.45 -35.32
N PHE A 625 9.97 -19.52 -34.69
CA PHE A 625 8.56 -19.64 -34.31
C PHE A 625 7.70 -19.26 -35.52
N ARG A 626 6.80 -20.16 -35.89
CA ARG A 626 5.78 -19.93 -36.92
C ARG A 626 4.45 -19.61 -36.23
N ASP A 627 3.59 -18.92 -36.95
CA ASP A 627 2.22 -18.62 -36.52
C ASP A 627 2.15 -17.85 -35.20
N VAL A 628 3.10 -16.94 -34.98
CA VAL A 628 3.01 -15.95 -33.90
C VAL A 628 1.92 -14.96 -34.30
N THR A 629 0.75 -15.03 -33.67
CA THR A 629 -0.43 -14.27 -34.09
C THR A 629 -0.50 -12.91 -33.42
N ALA A 630 -0.93 -11.90 -34.19
CA ALA A 630 -1.28 -10.57 -33.71
C ALA A 630 -2.66 -10.19 -34.22
N ALA A 631 -3.52 -9.63 -33.37
CA ALA A 631 -4.88 -9.25 -33.77
C ALA A 631 -4.87 -8.14 -34.83
N GLU A 632 -3.96 -7.17 -34.67
CA GLU A 632 -3.80 -6.01 -35.55
C GLU A 632 -2.33 -5.80 -35.89
N ALA A 633 -2.05 -5.09 -36.99
CA ALA A 633 -0.69 -4.71 -37.32
C ALA A 633 -0.22 -3.58 -36.37
N GLY A 634 1.01 -3.67 -35.88
CA GLY A 634 1.53 -2.68 -34.92
C GLY A 634 2.82 -3.13 -34.25
N ASN A 635 3.26 -2.36 -33.26
CA ASN A 635 4.40 -2.73 -32.42
C ASN A 635 3.91 -3.47 -31.17
N TYR A 636 4.57 -4.59 -30.88
CA TYR A 636 4.22 -5.48 -29.78
C TYR A 636 5.41 -5.70 -28.86
N ARG A 637 5.14 -5.97 -27.59
CA ARG A 637 6.11 -6.46 -26.62
C ARG A 637 6.40 -7.92 -26.92
N LEU A 638 7.64 -8.23 -27.33
CA LEU A 638 8.15 -9.59 -27.44
C LEU A 638 9.08 -9.87 -26.26
N GLN A 639 8.61 -10.69 -25.32
CA GLN A 639 9.36 -11.17 -24.17
C GLN A 639 10.08 -12.48 -24.50
N PHE A 640 11.30 -12.63 -23.99
CA PHE A 640 12.10 -13.84 -24.01
C PHE A 640 12.35 -14.29 -22.58
N ASP A 641 11.93 -15.52 -22.26
CA ASP A 641 12.30 -16.18 -21.01
C ASP A 641 13.57 -16.97 -21.29
N HIS A 642 14.68 -16.56 -20.67
CA HIS A 642 16.02 -17.04 -20.99
C HIS A 642 16.77 -17.48 -19.73
N THR A 643 17.74 -18.36 -19.91
CA THR A 643 18.57 -18.90 -18.82
C THR A 643 20.03 -18.53 -19.05
N ALA A 644 20.38 -17.28 -18.74
CA ALA A 644 21.70 -16.73 -19.00
C ALA A 644 22.56 -16.76 -17.73
N GLY A 645 23.70 -17.47 -17.76
CA GLY A 645 24.66 -17.48 -16.63
C GLY A 645 25.63 -16.30 -16.64
N SER A 646 25.74 -15.59 -17.75
CA SER A 646 26.58 -14.39 -17.94
C SER A 646 25.87 -13.43 -18.88
N ALA A 647 26.24 -12.15 -18.83
CA ALA A 647 25.71 -11.16 -19.76
C ALA A 647 26.02 -11.57 -21.21
N THR A 648 25.03 -11.45 -22.09
CA THR A 648 25.09 -11.86 -23.50
C THR A 648 24.00 -11.12 -24.29
N SER A 649 23.67 -11.59 -25.48
CA SER A 649 22.59 -11.05 -26.30
C SER A 649 21.83 -12.14 -27.06
N LEU A 650 20.59 -11.82 -27.36
CA LEU A 650 19.78 -12.45 -28.40
C LEU A 650 19.64 -11.46 -29.57
N SER A 651 19.28 -11.97 -30.74
CA SER A 651 18.88 -11.19 -31.90
C SER A 651 17.58 -11.79 -32.42
N VAL A 652 16.62 -10.93 -32.75
CA VAL A 652 15.32 -11.34 -33.28
C VAL A 652 15.09 -10.76 -34.66
N ARG A 653 14.61 -11.60 -35.58
CA ARG A 653 14.15 -11.20 -36.90
C ARG A 653 12.67 -11.56 -37.04
N VAL A 654 11.85 -10.56 -37.37
CA VAL A 654 10.42 -10.76 -37.64
C VAL A 654 10.15 -10.65 -39.13
N ASN A 655 9.41 -11.61 -39.70
CA ASN A 655 8.96 -11.59 -41.10
C ASN A 655 10.08 -11.30 -42.13
N GLY A 656 11.30 -11.81 -41.88
CA GLY A 656 12.44 -11.60 -42.76
C GLY A 656 13.13 -10.24 -42.66
N ALA A 657 12.67 -9.34 -41.78
CA ALA A 657 13.19 -7.97 -41.64
C ALA A 657 14.64 -7.92 -41.07
N ALA A 658 15.15 -6.70 -40.91
CA ALA A 658 16.40 -6.48 -40.20
C ALA A 658 16.31 -7.01 -38.76
N ALA A 659 17.36 -7.67 -38.29
CA ALA A 659 17.35 -8.23 -36.94
C ALA A 659 17.59 -7.13 -35.89
N ILE A 660 16.82 -7.18 -34.82
CA ILE A 660 16.90 -6.31 -33.64
C ILE A 660 17.72 -7.05 -32.57
N ASP A 661 18.75 -6.40 -32.03
CA ASP A 661 19.57 -6.96 -30.95
C ASP A 661 18.91 -6.69 -29.59
N VAL A 662 18.97 -7.70 -28.72
CA VAL A 662 18.34 -7.71 -27.39
C VAL A 662 19.41 -8.02 -26.37
N ALA A 663 19.69 -7.07 -25.49
CA ALA A 663 20.62 -7.26 -24.38
C ALA A 663 20.03 -8.24 -23.36
N VAL A 664 20.84 -9.22 -22.95
CA VAL A 664 20.48 -10.24 -21.98
C VAL A 664 21.41 -10.13 -20.78
N PRO A 665 20.90 -9.74 -19.59
CA PRO A 665 21.73 -9.59 -18.40
C PRO A 665 22.21 -10.94 -17.86
N ALA A 666 23.27 -10.90 -17.05
CA ALA A 666 23.71 -12.08 -16.31
C ALA A 666 22.67 -12.49 -15.26
N GLY A 667 22.45 -13.78 -15.11
CA GLY A 667 21.53 -14.36 -14.13
C GLY A 667 21.97 -15.75 -13.69
N ASN A 668 21.00 -16.60 -13.38
CA ASN A 668 21.25 -17.99 -13.03
C ASN A 668 20.94 -18.89 -14.24
N PRO A 669 21.89 -19.72 -14.71
CA PRO A 669 21.67 -20.56 -15.89
C PRO A 669 20.64 -21.69 -15.65
N ASP A 670 20.16 -21.90 -14.44
CA ASP A 670 19.15 -22.92 -14.11
C ASP A 670 17.75 -22.32 -13.86
N VAL A 671 17.61 -20.99 -13.90
CA VAL A 671 16.37 -20.27 -13.58
C VAL A 671 16.05 -19.32 -14.74
N PRO A 672 14.87 -19.41 -15.36
CA PRO A 672 14.44 -18.43 -16.35
C PRO A 672 14.40 -17.01 -15.77
N GLY A 673 15.01 -16.07 -16.47
CA GLY A 673 14.79 -14.63 -16.29
C GLY A 673 14.23 -14.04 -17.59
N SER A 674 13.60 -12.88 -17.51
CA SER A 674 12.90 -12.30 -18.65
C SER A 674 13.57 -11.01 -19.15
N THR A 675 13.58 -10.85 -20.47
CA THR A 675 13.91 -9.59 -21.14
C THR A 675 12.90 -9.37 -22.27
N ALA A 676 12.66 -8.13 -22.69
CA ALA A 676 11.67 -7.85 -23.71
C ALA A 676 12.13 -6.74 -24.66
N VAL A 677 11.59 -6.75 -25.88
CA VAL A 677 11.87 -5.75 -26.91
C VAL A 677 10.59 -5.43 -27.69
N SER A 678 10.50 -4.22 -28.24
CA SER A 678 9.45 -3.85 -29.17
C SER A 678 9.73 -4.41 -30.56
N VAL A 679 8.77 -5.12 -31.15
CA VAL A 679 8.86 -5.66 -32.51
C VAL A 679 7.64 -5.32 -33.36
N PRO A 680 7.79 -5.03 -34.65
CA PRO A 680 6.65 -4.83 -35.54
C PRO A 680 6.06 -6.17 -35.97
N LEU A 681 4.77 -6.37 -35.75
CA LEU A 681 3.99 -7.52 -36.22
C LEU A 681 2.94 -7.06 -37.25
N VAL A 682 2.63 -7.91 -38.23
CA VAL A 682 1.47 -7.73 -39.11
C VAL A 682 0.25 -8.44 -38.50
N ALA A 683 -0.96 -8.00 -38.87
CA ALA A 683 -2.19 -8.67 -38.47
C ALA A 683 -2.20 -10.13 -38.98
N GLY A 684 -2.63 -11.06 -38.14
CA GLY A 684 -2.59 -12.49 -38.40
C GLY A 684 -1.25 -13.13 -38.04
N ALA A 685 -0.82 -14.12 -38.81
CA ALA A 685 0.35 -14.93 -38.52
C ALA A 685 1.68 -14.24 -38.87
N ASN A 686 2.65 -14.33 -37.97
CA ASN A 686 4.00 -13.82 -38.14
C ASN A 686 5.04 -14.93 -37.97
N THR A 687 6.23 -14.71 -38.53
CA THR A 687 7.42 -15.54 -38.28
C THR A 687 8.41 -14.78 -37.42
N VAL A 688 8.89 -15.43 -36.36
CA VAL A 688 9.87 -14.85 -35.41
C VAL A 688 11.07 -15.78 -35.33
N GLN A 689 12.20 -15.36 -35.89
CA GLN A 689 13.47 -16.07 -35.81
C GLN A 689 14.33 -15.49 -34.69
N VAL A 690 14.76 -16.34 -33.76
CA VAL A 690 15.60 -15.97 -32.61
C VAL A 690 16.97 -16.66 -32.73
N PHE A 691 18.04 -15.89 -32.59
CA PHE A 691 19.42 -16.37 -32.64
C PHE A 691 20.32 -15.51 -31.74
N SER A 692 21.64 -15.71 -31.76
CA SER A 692 22.59 -14.81 -31.11
C SER A 692 23.77 -14.54 -32.03
N ARG A 693 24.11 -13.26 -32.22
CA ARG A 693 25.31 -12.82 -32.97
C ARG A 693 26.61 -13.02 -32.19
N GLY A 694 26.53 -13.07 -30.86
CA GLY A 694 27.68 -13.34 -30.01
C GLY A 694 28.25 -14.74 -30.24
N ALA A 695 29.49 -14.98 -29.82
CA ALA A 695 30.11 -16.30 -29.93
C ALA A 695 29.32 -17.41 -29.20
N ARG A 696 28.61 -17.05 -28.12
CA ARG A 696 27.70 -17.92 -27.36
C ARG A 696 26.47 -17.12 -26.94
N GLY A 697 25.29 -17.67 -27.18
CA GLY A 697 24.01 -17.12 -26.71
C GLY A 697 23.50 -17.79 -25.43
N PRO A 698 22.46 -17.22 -24.78
CA PRO A 698 21.84 -17.82 -23.61
C PRO A 698 20.98 -19.03 -24.01
N GLY A 699 20.57 -19.85 -23.03
CA GLY A 699 19.46 -20.78 -23.27
C GLY A 699 18.12 -20.02 -23.36
N LEU A 700 17.18 -20.52 -24.15
CA LEU A 700 15.85 -19.94 -24.36
C LEU A 700 14.78 -20.95 -23.93
N ASP A 701 13.93 -20.55 -22.98
CA ASP A 701 12.80 -21.32 -22.46
C ASP A 701 11.59 -21.15 -23.39
N ARG A 702 11.07 -19.91 -23.46
CA ARG A 702 9.93 -19.58 -24.33
C ARG A 702 9.96 -18.12 -24.78
N ILE A 703 9.07 -17.78 -25.69
CA ILE A 703 8.72 -16.38 -25.99
C ILE A 703 7.27 -16.09 -25.57
N ALA A 704 6.98 -14.83 -25.27
CA ALA A 704 5.61 -14.34 -25.07
C ALA A 704 5.41 -13.04 -25.84
N VAL A 705 4.22 -12.87 -26.41
CA VAL A 705 3.84 -11.67 -27.17
C VAL A 705 2.63 -11.04 -26.50
N GLY A 706 2.69 -9.73 -26.30
CA GLY A 706 1.59 -8.92 -25.78
C GLY A 706 1.63 -7.52 -26.38
N PRO A 707 0.55 -6.73 -26.21
CA PRO A 707 0.56 -5.32 -26.58
C PRO A 707 1.68 -4.59 -25.84
N LEU A 708 2.15 -3.48 -26.41
CA LEU A 708 2.98 -2.55 -25.66
C LEU A 708 2.15 -1.93 -24.52
N PRO A 709 2.77 -1.56 -23.39
CA PRO A 709 2.12 -0.73 -22.40
C PRO A 709 1.53 0.54 -23.05
N PRO A 710 0.38 1.06 -22.57
CA PRO A 710 -0.17 2.33 -23.03
C PRO A 710 0.87 3.44 -22.96
N THR A 711 0.81 4.43 -23.85
CA THR A 711 1.77 5.56 -23.83
C THR A 711 1.71 6.39 -22.54
N SER A 712 0.59 6.33 -21.82
CA SER A 712 0.43 6.94 -20.49
C SER A 712 1.07 6.15 -19.35
N TYR A 713 1.46 4.89 -19.58
CA TYR A 713 2.15 4.09 -18.58
C TYR A 713 3.57 4.61 -18.38
N VAL A 714 3.90 4.96 -17.14
CA VAL A 714 5.26 5.29 -16.73
C VAL A 714 5.65 4.28 -15.64
N PRO A 715 6.74 3.52 -15.80
CA PRO A 715 7.23 2.64 -14.76
C PRO A 715 7.36 3.37 -13.42
N LYS A 716 6.89 2.73 -12.35
CA LYS A 716 6.95 3.34 -11.01
C LYS A 716 8.41 3.52 -10.59
N THR A 717 8.77 4.74 -10.22
CA THR A 717 10.10 5.11 -9.73
C THR A 717 9.95 5.99 -8.49
N THR A 718 10.94 5.93 -7.60
CA THR A 718 11.08 6.91 -6.52
C THR A 718 12.27 7.80 -6.83
N MET A 719 12.05 9.11 -6.87
CA MET A 719 13.10 10.11 -7.06
C MET A 719 13.16 11.03 -5.85
N THR A 720 14.33 11.10 -5.22
CA THR A 720 14.60 12.05 -4.13
C THR A 720 15.59 13.11 -4.61
N VAL A 721 15.35 14.36 -4.25
CA VAL A 721 16.27 15.47 -4.50
C VAL A 721 16.60 16.15 -3.17
N ASP A 722 17.89 16.38 -2.93
CA ASP A 722 18.42 16.98 -1.72
C ASP A 722 19.24 18.23 -2.09
N PRO A 723 18.95 19.40 -1.53
CA PRO A 723 17.86 19.64 -0.57
C PRO A 723 16.47 19.61 -1.23
N HIS A 724 15.47 19.12 -0.49
CA HIS A 724 14.06 19.09 -0.89
C HIS A 724 13.39 20.47 -0.72
N GLY A 725 12.41 20.78 -1.57
CA GLY A 725 11.60 21.99 -1.43
C GLY A 725 12.30 23.30 -1.82
N LEU A 726 11.87 24.40 -1.20
CA LEU A 726 12.37 25.75 -1.48
C LEU A 726 13.61 26.09 -0.65
N GLN A 727 14.64 26.61 -1.32
CA GLN A 727 15.93 26.94 -0.72
C GLN A 727 16.16 28.45 -0.67
N TRP A 728 16.42 28.97 0.52
CA TRP A 728 16.72 30.38 0.75
C TRP A 728 18.23 30.61 0.85
N VAL A 729 18.78 31.41 -0.05
CA VAL A 729 20.23 31.69 -0.08
C VAL A 729 20.53 33.09 0.46
N GLY A 730 21.62 33.23 1.20
CA GLY A 730 22.07 34.53 1.73
C GLY A 730 22.69 35.41 0.65
N ALA A 731 22.81 36.72 0.93
CA ALA A 731 23.55 37.64 0.08
C ALA A 731 25.01 37.18 -0.09
N GLY A 732 25.53 37.22 -1.32
CA GLY A 732 26.88 36.75 -1.66
C GLY A 732 26.99 35.23 -1.89
N GLN A 733 25.95 34.45 -1.67
CA GLN A 733 25.92 33.04 -2.04
C GLN A 733 25.59 32.88 -3.53
N GLN A 734 26.52 32.34 -4.30
CA GLN A 734 26.38 32.17 -5.76
C GLN A 734 26.08 30.74 -6.18
N SER A 735 26.20 29.76 -5.28
CA SER A 735 26.03 28.36 -5.61
C SER A 735 25.21 27.58 -4.59
N ILE A 736 24.57 26.51 -5.09
CA ILE A 736 23.89 25.51 -4.29
C ILE A 736 24.34 24.11 -4.72
N LYS A 737 24.43 23.19 -3.76
CA LYS A 737 24.66 21.77 -4.04
C LYS A 737 23.32 21.06 -4.14
N VAL A 738 23.13 20.28 -5.19
CA VAL A 738 21.93 19.46 -5.41
C VAL A 738 22.38 18.02 -5.63
N THR A 739 21.82 17.09 -4.88
CA THR A 739 21.99 15.65 -5.06
C THR A 739 20.65 15.06 -5.46
N ALA A 740 20.63 14.13 -6.40
CA ALA A 740 19.43 13.41 -6.75
C ALA A 740 19.69 11.91 -6.87
N LYS A 741 18.68 11.14 -6.48
CA LYS A 741 18.69 9.68 -6.55
C LYS A 741 17.39 9.18 -7.17
N LEU A 742 17.51 8.39 -8.21
CA LEU A 742 16.42 7.67 -8.86
C LEU A 742 16.48 6.19 -8.47
N ARG A 743 15.35 5.60 -8.10
CA ARG A 743 15.17 4.16 -7.88
C ARG A 743 14.07 3.62 -8.77
N LEU A 744 14.27 2.45 -9.38
CA LEU A 744 13.21 1.74 -10.10
C LEU A 744 12.43 0.83 -9.13
N ASP A 745 11.12 1.05 -9.04
CA ASP A 745 10.24 0.38 -8.08
C ASP A 745 9.29 -0.64 -8.75
N ALA A 746 9.19 -0.60 -10.07
CA ALA A 746 8.48 -1.59 -10.88
C ALA A 746 9.43 -2.65 -11.46
N ASP A 747 8.93 -3.85 -11.76
CA ASP A 747 9.69 -4.93 -12.41
C ASP A 747 9.81 -4.72 -13.93
N ASP A 748 10.05 -3.47 -14.31
CA ASP A 748 10.32 -3.04 -15.68
C ASP A 748 11.82 -3.05 -15.98
N ILE A 749 12.14 -2.77 -17.24
CA ILE A 749 13.49 -2.56 -17.73
C ILE A 749 13.55 -1.14 -18.27
N LEU A 750 14.38 -0.31 -17.65
CA LEU A 750 14.66 1.02 -18.17
C LEU A 750 15.96 0.97 -18.94
N ASP A 751 15.98 1.45 -20.17
CA ASP A 751 17.18 1.54 -21.00
C ASP A 751 17.61 3.00 -21.23
N GLY A 752 18.92 3.23 -21.36
CA GLY A 752 19.47 4.55 -21.65
C GLY A 752 19.16 5.62 -20.59
N VAL A 753 19.15 5.23 -19.31
CA VAL A 753 18.77 6.11 -18.20
C VAL A 753 19.79 7.23 -18.05
N ARG A 754 19.32 8.48 -18.00
CA ARG A 754 20.13 9.68 -17.76
C ARG A 754 19.46 10.58 -16.72
N LEU A 755 20.18 10.89 -15.65
CA LEU A 755 19.72 11.76 -14.56
C LEU A 755 20.58 13.04 -14.54
N ALA A 756 19.93 14.21 -14.66
CA ALA A 756 20.62 15.51 -14.65
C ALA A 756 19.69 16.68 -14.28
N PRO A 757 20.24 17.77 -13.71
CA PRO A 757 19.54 19.04 -13.58
C PRO A 757 19.46 19.78 -14.92
N LYS A 758 18.43 20.61 -15.08
CA LYS A 758 18.32 21.59 -16.16
C LYS A 758 18.24 22.98 -15.55
N VAL A 759 19.33 23.72 -15.66
CA VAL A 759 19.46 25.08 -15.11
C VAL A 759 19.01 26.16 -16.11
N PRO A 760 18.61 27.36 -15.63
CA PRO A 760 18.31 28.49 -16.51
C PRO A 760 19.52 28.96 -17.34
N ALA A 761 19.26 29.75 -18.38
CA ALA A 761 20.32 30.37 -19.16
C ALA A 761 21.27 31.20 -18.29
N GLY A 762 22.58 31.05 -18.50
CA GLY A 762 23.63 31.76 -17.76
C GLY A 762 24.10 31.08 -16.47
N TRP A 763 23.36 30.10 -15.96
CA TRP A 763 23.84 29.27 -14.84
C TRP A 763 24.83 28.21 -15.33
N SER A 764 25.76 27.82 -14.47
CA SER A 764 26.67 26.70 -14.72
C SER A 764 26.34 25.50 -13.80
N VAL A 765 26.61 24.30 -14.31
CA VAL A 765 26.48 23.03 -13.58
C VAL A 765 27.86 22.40 -13.51
N GLU A 766 28.39 22.24 -12.30
CA GLU A 766 29.58 21.44 -12.05
C GLU A 766 29.17 20.04 -11.56
N GLY A 767 29.66 19.00 -12.23
CA GLY A 767 29.29 17.60 -12.02
C GLY A 767 28.67 16.99 -13.27
N ASP A 768 29.00 15.72 -13.56
CA ASP A 768 28.50 15.04 -14.75
C ASP A 768 27.08 14.48 -14.52
N PRO A 769 26.25 14.36 -15.58
CA PRO A 769 25.03 13.56 -15.54
C PRO A 769 25.33 12.12 -15.11
N ALA A 770 24.49 11.56 -14.24
CA ALA A 770 24.54 10.12 -13.99
C ALA A 770 23.87 9.37 -15.15
N THR A 771 24.50 8.31 -15.63
CA THR A 771 23.97 7.48 -16.72
C THR A 771 24.05 6.00 -16.40
N ALA A 772 23.05 5.24 -16.87
CA ALA A 772 23.05 3.78 -16.83
C ALA A 772 22.50 3.25 -18.16
N SER A 773 23.19 2.28 -18.77
CA SER A 773 22.72 1.65 -20.01
C SER A 773 21.41 0.90 -19.80
N SER A 774 21.21 0.29 -18.62
CA SER A 774 19.97 -0.36 -18.22
C SER A 774 19.79 -0.33 -16.69
N MET A 775 18.55 -0.20 -16.22
CA MET A 775 18.16 -0.35 -14.82
C MET A 775 17.07 -1.42 -14.69
N ARG A 776 17.09 -2.12 -13.56
CA ARG A 776 16.16 -3.20 -13.17
C ARG A 776 15.59 -2.90 -11.79
N LEU A 777 14.58 -3.67 -11.38
CA LEU A 777 13.93 -3.55 -10.07
C LEU A 777 14.93 -3.32 -8.93
N GLY A 778 14.65 -2.31 -8.10
CA GLY A 778 15.42 -1.94 -6.91
C GLY A 778 16.74 -1.24 -7.19
N LYS A 779 17.19 -1.15 -8.45
CA LYS A 779 18.42 -0.42 -8.83
C LYS A 779 18.26 1.07 -8.62
N THR A 780 19.36 1.70 -8.22
CA THR A 780 19.45 3.14 -7.99
C THR A 780 20.49 3.80 -8.87
N LEU A 781 20.22 5.02 -9.31
CA LEU A 781 21.14 5.90 -10.02
C LEU A 781 21.21 7.23 -9.24
N GLU A 782 22.41 7.71 -8.92
CA GLU A 782 22.62 8.87 -8.04
C GLU A 782 23.71 9.78 -8.58
N ALA A 783 23.54 11.10 -8.44
CA ALA A 783 24.57 12.09 -8.72
C ALA A 783 24.39 13.37 -7.89
N SER A 784 25.47 14.14 -7.76
CA SER A 784 25.50 15.45 -7.12
C SER A 784 26.09 16.49 -8.07
N TRP A 785 25.53 17.69 -8.02
CA TRP A 785 25.96 18.84 -8.83
C TRP A 785 26.08 20.10 -7.97
N THR A 786 26.99 20.99 -8.34
CA THR A 786 27.02 22.38 -7.85
C THR A 786 26.45 23.28 -8.94
N LEU A 787 25.34 23.94 -8.64
CA LEU A 787 24.68 24.87 -9.55
C LEU A 787 25.09 26.29 -9.17
N THR A 788 25.63 27.05 -10.12
CA THR A 788 26.18 28.40 -9.85
C THR A 788 25.50 29.45 -10.72
N SER A 789 25.10 30.57 -10.12
CA SER A 789 24.54 31.73 -10.81
C SER A 789 25.60 32.45 -11.67
N PRO A 790 25.18 33.31 -12.63
CA PRO A 790 26.11 34.10 -13.43
C PRO A 790 27.10 34.93 -12.56
N PRO A 791 28.36 35.11 -12.99
CA PRO A 791 29.37 35.85 -12.24
C PRO A 791 28.91 37.28 -11.88
N GLY A 792 29.10 37.67 -10.62
CA GLY A 792 28.75 39.01 -10.13
C GLY A 792 27.27 39.21 -9.80
N ALA A 793 26.45 38.15 -9.90
CA ALA A 793 25.05 38.18 -9.48
C ALA A 793 24.81 37.16 -8.35
N ASP A 794 24.09 37.59 -7.31
CA ASP A 794 23.48 36.68 -6.34
C ASP A 794 22.51 35.73 -7.07
N VAL A 795 22.20 34.59 -6.43
CA VAL A 795 21.21 33.66 -6.97
C VAL A 795 19.85 34.37 -7.13
N ALA A 796 19.41 34.48 -8.39
CA ALA A 796 18.07 34.93 -8.70
C ALA A 796 17.02 33.85 -8.38
N SER A 797 15.80 34.29 -8.08
CA SER A 797 14.65 33.40 -7.91
C SER A 797 14.48 32.46 -9.11
N THR A 798 14.66 31.16 -8.90
CA THR A 798 14.51 30.17 -9.96
C THR A 798 14.03 28.81 -9.45
N THR A 799 13.51 27.98 -10.34
CA THR A 799 13.15 26.59 -10.04
C THR A 799 13.97 25.71 -10.97
N VAL A 800 14.81 24.86 -10.38
CA VAL A 800 15.69 23.96 -11.13
C VAL A 800 15.06 22.57 -11.18
N PRO A 801 14.52 22.15 -12.34
CA PRO A 801 14.11 20.76 -12.52
C PRO A 801 15.33 19.84 -12.59
N VAL A 802 15.24 18.72 -11.88
CA VAL A 802 16.13 17.57 -11.99
C VAL A 802 15.33 16.44 -12.63
N THR A 803 15.80 15.96 -13.78
CA THR A 803 15.04 15.05 -14.64
C THR A 803 15.81 13.75 -14.86
N ALA A 804 15.12 12.63 -14.69
CA ALA A 804 15.52 11.32 -15.15
C ALA A 804 14.80 11.01 -16.48
N ALA A 805 15.56 10.88 -17.57
CA ALA A 805 15.06 10.44 -18.86
C ALA A 805 15.47 8.99 -19.14
N PHE A 806 14.57 8.17 -19.66
CA PHE A 806 14.83 6.75 -19.96
C PHE A 806 13.87 6.20 -21.01
N LEU A 807 14.15 5.00 -21.51
CA LEU A 807 13.29 4.27 -22.44
C LEU A 807 12.68 3.04 -21.76
N THR A 808 11.42 2.75 -22.08
CA THR A 808 10.75 1.48 -21.76
C THR A 808 10.24 0.87 -23.05
N LEU A 809 10.81 -0.27 -23.47
CA LEU A 809 10.49 -0.93 -24.76
C LEU A 809 10.57 0.05 -25.96
N GLY A 810 11.54 0.98 -25.93
CA GLY A 810 11.74 1.99 -26.96
C GLY A 810 10.87 3.25 -26.82
N THR A 811 9.95 3.30 -25.86
CA THR A 811 9.13 4.49 -25.58
C THR A 811 9.86 5.40 -24.58
N PRO A 812 10.04 6.70 -24.89
CA PRO A 812 10.71 7.63 -23.98
C PRO A 812 9.80 8.09 -22.84
N HIS A 813 10.38 8.19 -21.64
CA HIS A 813 9.73 8.70 -20.44
C HIS A 813 10.66 9.64 -19.68
N GLU A 814 10.06 10.55 -18.92
CA GLU A 814 10.76 11.45 -18.01
C GLU A 814 10.07 11.48 -16.64
N VAL A 815 10.86 11.50 -15.59
CA VAL A 815 10.42 11.78 -14.22
C VAL A 815 11.21 12.97 -13.71
N THR A 816 10.52 13.98 -13.17
CA THR A 816 11.14 15.24 -12.76
C THR A 816 10.75 15.59 -11.32
N GLN A 817 11.74 16.00 -10.53
CA GLN A 817 11.60 16.68 -9.25
C GLN A 817 12.26 18.05 -9.35
N SER A 818 11.87 19.02 -8.52
CA SER A 818 12.39 20.38 -8.64
C SER A 818 12.95 20.91 -7.32
N VAL A 819 14.01 21.71 -7.41
CA VAL A 819 14.52 22.50 -6.28
C VAL A 819 14.22 23.96 -6.56
N GLY A 820 13.45 24.59 -5.69
CA GLY A 820 13.24 26.02 -5.74
C GLY A 820 14.41 26.74 -5.08
N VAL A 821 14.86 27.86 -5.64
CA VAL A 821 15.90 28.71 -5.01
C VAL A 821 15.44 30.16 -5.02
N ARG A 822 15.54 30.85 -3.88
CA ARG A 822 15.15 32.25 -3.73
C ARG A 822 16.20 33.02 -2.90
N PRO A 823 16.42 34.30 -3.19
CA PRO A 823 17.20 35.15 -2.31
C PRO A 823 16.46 35.32 -0.99
N ARG A 824 17.17 35.14 0.11
CA ARG A 824 16.66 35.42 1.46
C ARG A 824 16.42 36.93 1.61
N PRO A 825 15.30 37.37 2.20
CA PRO A 825 15.08 38.77 2.55
C PRO A 825 16.23 39.36 3.39
N ALA A 826 16.60 40.62 3.14
CA ALA A 826 17.73 41.26 3.79
C ALA A 826 17.56 41.46 5.31
N ASP A 827 16.31 41.49 5.78
CA ASP A 827 15.92 41.56 7.19
C ASP A 827 15.87 40.18 7.87
N ARG A 828 16.33 39.12 7.20
CA ARG A 828 16.46 37.76 7.75
C ARG A 828 17.91 37.28 7.71
N VAL A 829 18.36 36.73 8.84
CA VAL A 829 19.71 36.12 8.99
C VAL A 829 19.69 34.60 8.79
N PHE A 830 18.51 33.99 8.86
CA PHE A 830 18.27 32.57 8.61
C PHE A 830 16.84 32.40 8.08
N MET A 831 16.64 31.42 7.19
CA MET A 831 15.33 31.06 6.65
C MET A 831 15.39 29.63 6.12
N ARG A 832 14.47 28.77 6.53
CA ARG A 832 14.38 27.38 6.07
C ARG A 832 12.95 26.89 6.14
N GLU A 833 12.49 26.25 5.08
CA GLU A 833 11.19 25.60 5.02
C GLU A 833 11.11 24.43 6.00
N ALA A 834 9.91 24.09 6.44
CA ALA A 834 9.68 22.95 7.32
C ALA A 834 9.88 21.63 6.59
N GLU A 835 9.52 21.54 5.31
CA GLU A 835 9.69 20.35 4.47
C GLU A 835 11.12 20.07 4.00
N ASP A 836 12.06 20.97 4.28
CA ASP A 836 13.45 20.84 3.86
C ASP A 836 14.06 19.52 4.36
N SER A 837 14.68 18.75 3.46
CA SER A 837 15.26 17.42 3.76
C SER A 837 16.39 17.45 4.79
N ARG A 838 16.92 18.63 5.13
CA ARG A 838 17.90 18.81 6.22
C ARG A 838 17.26 18.81 7.60
N ASN A 839 15.93 18.97 7.69
CA ASN A 839 15.20 18.87 8.94
C ASN A 839 14.91 17.41 9.29
N THR A 840 14.61 17.15 10.56
CA THR A 840 14.10 15.85 11.01
C THR A 840 12.65 16.01 11.45
N LEU A 841 11.74 15.20 10.90
CA LEU A 841 10.28 15.36 11.12
C LEU A 841 9.70 14.41 12.17
N GLY A 842 10.52 13.56 12.81
CA GLY A 842 10.00 12.57 13.76
C GLY A 842 8.91 11.71 13.10
N THR A 843 7.74 11.62 13.74
CA THR A 843 6.52 10.98 13.21
C THR A 843 5.55 11.97 12.53
N ALA A 844 5.89 13.26 12.49
CA ALA A 844 5.18 14.25 11.69
C ALA A 844 5.50 14.05 10.20
N GLY A 845 4.76 14.72 9.31
CA GLY A 845 5.01 14.52 7.89
C GLY A 845 4.45 15.56 6.94
N LEU A 846 4.80 15.39 5.67
CA LEU A 846 4.59 16.38 4.62
C LEU A 846 3.19 16.32 4.05
N THR A 847 2.59 17.49 3.87
CA THR A 847 1.29 17.67 3.22
C THR A 847 1.36 18.84 2.25
N GLY A 848 0.72 18.71 1.09
CA GLY A 848 0.58 19.81 0.14
C GLY A 848 -0.21 20.98 0.72
N CYS A 849 0.28 22.19 0.50
CA CYS A 849 -0.35 23.44 0.90
C CYS A 849 -0.02 24.50 -0.16
N SER A 850 -0.86 24.63 -1.19
CA SER A 850 -0.57 25.56 -2.28
C SER A 850 -0.33 27.03 -1.86
N PRO A 851 -0.94 27.55 -0.76
CA PRO A 851 -0.65 28.90 -0.30
C PRO A 851 0.63 29.02 0.55
N CYS A 852 1.18 27.91 1.05
CA CYS A 852 2.42 27.87 1.84
C CYS A 852 3.64 28.16 0.96
N SER A 853 4.75 28.62 1.55
CA SER A 853 5.81 29.28 0.76
C SER A 853 6.61 28.34 -0.15
N GLY A 854 6.74 27.07 0.21
CA GLY A 854 7.27 25.99 -0.62
C GLY A 854 6.20 25.15 -1.33
N GLY A 855 4.92 25.43 -1.12
CA GLY A 855 3.79 24.61 -1.61
C GLY A 855 3.50 23.37 -0.75
N GLU A 856 4.23 23.18 0.34
CA GLU A 856 4.11 22.09 1.31
C GLU A 856 4.14 22.65 2.74
N LYS A 857 3.85 21.78 3.71
CA LYS A 857 3.96 22.05 5.14
C LYS A 857 4.14 20.75 5.91
N VAL A 858 4.58 20.84 7.15
CA VAL A 858 4.65 19.71 8.09
C VAL A 858 3.39 19.68 8.97
N ARG A 859 2.71 18.52 9.00
CA ARG A 859 1.48 18.25 9.75
C ARG A 859 1.69 17.08 10.72
N ASN A 860 0.77 16.90 11.66
CA ASN A 860 0.79 15.87 12.71
C ASN A 860 1.94 16.09 13.69
N ILE A 861 2.17 17.35 14.06
CA ILE A 861 3.09 17.73 15.12
C ILE A 861 2.34 17.65 16.44
N GLY A 862 2.98 17.12 17.47
CA GLY A 862 2.49 17.05 18.84
C GLY A 862 1.60 15.85 19.18
N GLY A 863 1.13 15.81 20.44
CA GLY A 863 0.45 14.66 21.05
C GLY A 863 1.39 13.50 21.43
N SER A 864 2.69 13.62 21.12
CA SER A 864 3.74 12.72 21.62
C SER A 864 5.13 13.34 21.44
N ALA A 865 6.09 12.86 22.23
CA ALA A 865 7.50 13.27 22.10
C ALA A 865 8.16 12.93 20.76
N ALA A 866 7.58 12.00 20.00
CA ALA A 866 8.08 11.58 18.69
C ALA A 866 7.54 12.44 17.54
N ALA A 867 6.51 13.26 17.77
CA ALA A 867 5.84 14.07 16.75
C ALA A 867 6.41 15.50 16.74
N ASP A 868 7.69 15.64 16.40
CA ASP A 868 8.40 16.93 16.46
C ASP A 868 9.20 17.26 15.19
N VAL A 869 9.43 18.55 14.96
CA VAL A 869 10.27 19.05 13.87
C VAL A 869 11.55 19.65 14.43
N ARG A 870 12.70 19.11 14.01
CA ARG A 870 14.03 19.60 14.38
C ARG A 870 14.71 20.26 13.20
N PHE A 871 15.15 21.50 13.42
CA PHE A 871 15.96 22.29 12.50
C PHE A 871 17.41 22.29 13.00
N PRO A 872 18.28 21.42 12.48
CA PRO A 872 19.71 21.46 12.79
C PRO A 872 20.41 22.60 12.03
N ASP A 873 21.63 22.94 12.42
CA ASP A 873 22.49 23.89 11.71
C ASP A 873 21.84 25.26 11.46
N VAL A 874 21.06 25.74 12.43
CA VAL A 874 20.57 27.12 12.46
C VAL A 874 21.72 28.03 12.88
N THR A 875 22.46 28.52 11.90
CA THR A 875 23.72 29.25 12.12
C THR A 875 23.50 30.75 12.22
N VAL A 876 24.04 31.37 13.29
CA VAL A 876 24.10 32.83 13.47
C VAL A 876 25.52 33.28 13.82
N ASP A 877 25.93 34.47 13.36
CA ASP A 877 27.31 34.95 13.53
C ASP A 877 27.66 35.38 14.95
N ARG A 878 26.65 35.73 15.76
CA ARG A 878 26.82 36.26 17.11
C ARG A 878 25.83 35.59 18.06
N ALA A 879 26.24 35.39 19.30
CA ALA A 879 25.32 34.98 20.34
C ALA A 879 24.41 36.17 20.71
N GLY A 880 23.13 35.91 20.99
CA GLY A 880 22.18 36.96 21.32
C GLY A 880 20.73 36.49 21.30
N THR A 881 19.82 37.43 21.56
CA THR A 881 18.38 37.20 21.41
C THR A 881 17.97 37.58 20.00
N TYR A 882 17.30 36.67 19.30
CA TYR A 882 16.81 36.84 17.95
C TYR A 882 15.29 36.74 17.93
N THR A 883 14.65 37.41 16.98
CA THR A 883 13.22 37.18 16.70
C THR A 883 13.08 35.95 15.81
N LEU A 884 12.47 34.88 16.32
CA LEU A 884 12.06 33.72 15.53
C LEU A 884 10.66 33.96 14.99
N PHE A 885 10.53 33.95 13.66
CA PHE A 885 9.26 33.95 12.96
C PHE A 885 8.90 32.50 12.63
N ILE A 886 7.67 32.12 12.98
CA ILE A 886 7.10 30.79 12.76
C ILE A 886 5.91 31.00 11.82
N ASP A 887 6.04 30.53 10.58
CA ASP A 887 4.94 30.52 9.62
C ASP A 887 4.18 29.19 9.75
N TYR A 888 2.86 29.25 9.89
CA TYR A 888 2.02 28.09 10.27
C TYR A 888 0.62 28.16 9.65
N THR A 889 -0.10 27.03 9.67
CA THR A 889 -1.56 26.99 9.47
C THR A 889 -2.22 26.30 10.66
N VAL A 890 -3.39 26.77 11.08
CA VAL A 890 -4.06 26.21 12.28
C VAL A 890 -5.57 26.27 12.15
N ASN A 891 -6.26 25.28 12.70
CA ASN A 891 -7.70 25.33 12.95
C ASN A 891 -7.98 25.28 14.45
N GLY A 892 -8.63 26.31 14.97
CA GLY A 892 -8.84 26.52 16.39
C GLY A 892 -7.61 27.09 17.11
N ASP A 893 -7.65 27.05 18.44
CA ASP A 893 -6.57 27.49 19.32
C ASP A 893 -5.62 26.31 19.57
N ARG A 894 -4.32 26.51 19.33
CA ARG A 894 -3.26 25.51 19.53
C ARG A 894 -1.95 26.21 19.88
N SER A 895 -0.96 25.46 20.37
CA SER A 895 0.36 26.00 20.65
C SER A 895 1.50 25.15 20.10
N PHE A 896 2.59 25.82 19.71
CA PHE A 896 3.90 25.21 19.59
C PHE A 896 4.69 25.42 20.88
N LEU A 897 5.52 24.44 21.23
CA LEU A 897 6.65 24.57 22.13
C LEU A 897 7.93 24.66 21.32
N VAL A 898 8.72 25.69 21.59
CA VAL A 898 9.98 26.00 20.90
C VAL A 898 11.14 25.81 21.84
N SER A 899 12.02 24.84 21.57
CA SER A 899 13.23 24.61 22.36
C SER A 899 14.48 24.86 21.52
N VAL A 900 15.41 25.66 22.05
CA VAL A 900 16.71 25.93 21.43
C VAL A 900 17.80 25.18 22.17
N ASN A 901 18.60 24.39 21.46
CA ASN A 901 19.74 23.62 21.99
C ASN A 901 19.37 22.74 23.22
N GLY A 902 18.13 22.25 23.28
CA GLY A 902 17.61 21.46 24.41
C GLY A 902 17.31 22.26 25.68
N GLY A 903 17.26 23.60 25.60
CA GLY A 903 16.86 24.48 26.69
C GLY A 903 15.36 24.44 27.01
N ALA A 904 14.95 25.24 28.00
CA ALA A 904 13.55 25.35 28.39
C ALA A 904 12.67 25.82 27.21
N PRO A 905 11.49 25.22 26.99
CA PRO A 905 10.64 25.60 25.89
C PRO A 905 10.00 26.97 26.07
N ILE A 906 9.77 27.65 24.95
CA ILE A 906 8.94 28.85 24.85
C ILE A 906 7.65 28.45 24.17
N GLU A 907 6.51 28.75 24.79
CA GLU A 907 5.20 28.51 24.19
C GLU A 907 4.85 29.61 23.19
N ALA A 908 4.38 29.21 22.00
CA ALA A 908 3.82 30.06 20.96
C ALA A 908 2.36 29.67 20.72
N ALA A 909 1.45 30.25 21.49
CA ALA A 909 0.01 30.08 21.33
C ALA A 909 -0.51 30.83 20.10
N VAL A 910 -1.34 30.17 19.30
CA VAL A 910 -1.88 30.68 18.03
C VAL A 910 -3.31 30.23 17.81
N SER A 911 -4.05 30.97 16.99
CA SER A 911 -5.46 30.72 16.67
C SER A 911 -5.73 30.95 15.19
N GLY A 912 -6.65 30.22 14.57
CA GLY A 912 -6.94 30.38 13.15
C GLY A 912 -8.13 29.56 12.66
N ILE A 913 -8.57 29.84 11.44
CA ILE A 913 -9.75 29.24 10.82
C ILE A 913 -9.29 28.43 9.61
N GLY A 914 -8.70 27.26 9.88
CA GLY A 914 -8.44 26.24 8.87
C GLY A 914 -6.96 25.97 8.53
N ASN A 915 -6.73 24.78 8.00
CA ASN A 915 -5.40 24.22 7.76
C ASN A 915 -4.86 24.52 6.36
N SER A 916 -5.11 25.70 5.80
CA SER A 916 -4.63 26.04 4.45
C SER A 916 -4.23 27.50 4.26
N THR A 917 -4.52 28.36 5.24
CA THR A 917 -4.18 29.79 5.21
C THR A 917 -2.95 30.02 6.09
N PRO A 918 -1.78 30.36 5.52
CA PRO A 918 -0.59 30.66 6.31
C PRO A 918 -0.76 31.93 7.13
N ALA A 919 -0.30 31.88 8.37
CA ALA A 919 -0.15 33.00 9.29
C ALA A 919 1.25 32.95 9.92
N THR A 920 1.68 34.06 10.53
CA THR A 920 2.99 34.15 11.18
C THR A 920 2.82 34.52 12.64
N THR A 921 3.53 33.82 13.52
CA THR A 921 3.72 34.22 14.92
C THR A 921 5.20 34.46 15.18
N ILE A 922 5.52 35.19 16.25
CA ILE A 922 6.89 35.53 16.61
C ILE A 922 7.18 35.19 18.06
N VAL A 923 8.37 34.64 18.32
CA VAL A 923 8.88 34.40 19.67
C VAL A 923 10.35 34.81 19.79
N PRO A 924 10.78 35.41 20.92
CA PRO A 924 12.19 35.72 21.15
C PRO A 924 12.94 34.44 21.52
N VAL A 925 14.06 34.16 20.85
CA VAL A 925 14.91 32.99 21.14
C VAL A 925 16.35 33.41 21.39
N THR A 926 17.02 32.78 22.36
CA THR A 926 18.45 33.01 22.60
C THR A 926 19.29 31.98 21.88
N LEU A 927 20.17 32.43 20.98
CA LEU A 927 21.04 31.58 20.17
C LEU A 927 22.50 31.76 20.56
N ALA A 928 23.28 30.68 20.47
CA ALA A 928 24.74 30.73 20.53
C ALA A 928 25.31 31.15 19.17
N ALA A 929 26.49 31.76 19.17
CA ALA A 929 27.24 31.97 17.92
C ALA A 929 27.61 30.62 17.30
N GLY A 930 27.47 30.49 15.98
CA GLY A 930 27.63 29.23 15.26
C GLY A 930 26.31 28.47 15.11
N ALA A 931 26.40 27.15 14.96
CA ALA A 931 25.25 26.27 14.71
C ALA A 931 24.39 26.07 15.97
N ASN A 932 23.08 26.17 15.81
CA ASN A 932 22.08 25.87 16.83
C ASN A 932 21.10 24.83 16.31
N THR A 933 20.39 24.16 17.22
CA THR A 933 19.25 23.29 16.91
C THR A 933 17.98 23.90 17.49
N ILE A 934 16.95 24.06 16.66
CA ILE A 934 15.61 24.48 17.09
C ILE A 934 14.67 23.27 16.96
N ARG A 935 13.96 22.93 18.05
CA ARG A 935 12.91 21.91 18.10
C ARG A 935 11.55 22.60 18.21
N ILE A 936 10.62 22.26 17.32
CA ILE A 936 9.20 22.66 17.33
C ILE A 936 8.38 21.42 17.65
N TYR A 937 7.59 21.45 18.73
CA TYR A 937 6.86 20.29 19.24
C TYR A 937 5.66 20.71 20.10
N ASN A 938 4.84 19.76 20.54
CA ASN A 938 3.98 19.91 21.71
C ASN A 938 3.70 18.48 22.22
N ASP A 939 4.40 18.04 23.27
CA ASP A 939 4.39 16.62 23.63
C ASP A 939 3.03 16.15 24.19
N GLU A 940 2.17 17.09 24.62
CA GLU A 940 0.87 16.83 25.28
C GLU A 940 -0.31 17.01 24.32
N GLU A 941 -0.28 18.03 23.46
CA GLU A 941 -1.40 18.36 22.56
C GLU A 941 -0.98 18.39 21.10
N SER A 942 -1.95 18.30 20.18
CA SER A 942 -1.68 18.49 18.76
C SER A 942 -1.31 19.95 18.48
N ALA A 943 -0.15 20.18 17.89
CA ALA A 943 0.35 21.51 17.53
C ALA A 943 -0.28 22.01 16.20
N PRO A 944 -0.09 23.28 15.84
CA PRO A 944 -0.37 23.77 14.49
C PRO A 944 0.50 23.09 13.41
N ASP A 945 0.11 23.20 12.14
CA ASP A 945 0.94 22.74 11.02
C ASP A 945 2.01 23.80 10.71
N LEU A 946 3.24 23.39 10.45
CA LEU A 946 4.41 24.27 10.27
C LEU A 946 4.77 24.44 8.78
N ASP A 947 4.84 25.68 8.29
CA ASP A 947 5.30 26.03 6.94
C ASP A 947 6.81 26.32 6.94
N ARG A 948 7.27 27.27 7.77
CA ARG A 948 8.65 27.78 7.69
C ARG A 948 9.15 28.40 8.99
N LEU A 949 10.47 28.33 9.21
CA LEU A 949 11.16 29.13 10.24
C LEU A 949 12.07 30.20 9.62
N SER A 950 12.09 31.39 10.20
CA SER A 950 13.08 32.42 9.87
C SER A 950 13.52 33.23 11.09
N LEU A 951 14.74 33.77 11.05
CA LEU A 951 15.31 34.62 12.11
C LEU A 951 15.52 36.05 11.61
N GLY A 952 15.03 37.03 12.36
CA GLY A 952 15.33 38.45 12.16
C GLY A 952 16.75 38.83 12.58
N GLN A 953 17.15 40.09 12.38
CA GLN A 953 18.39 40.61 12.98
C GLN A 953 18.25 40.72 14.52
N PRO A 954 19.34 40.55 15.29
CA PRO A 954 19.34 40.60 16.75
C PRO A 954 19.14 42.01 17.32
#